data_AF-A0A7L2ZN80-F1
#
_entry.id   AF-A0A7L2ZN80-F1
#
_cell.length_a   1.000
_cell.length_b   1.000
_cell.length_c   1.000
_cell.angle_alpha   90.00
_cell.angle_beta   90.00
_cell.angle_gamma   90.00
#
_symmetry.space_group_name_H-M   'P 1'
#
loop_
_entity.id
_entity.type
_entity.pdbx_description
1 polymer ?
#
loop_
_entity_poly.entity_id
_entity_poly.type
_entity_poly.pdbx_seq_one_letter_code
_entity_poly.pdbx_strand_id
1 'polypeptide(L)'
;RAWQESVSLKELQRRGVCLLKLQVSSQRTGLYGRLLVTFQPRKCDSDTELPSNSFGPGDIVGLYESAGQGDPLCTGVVTRVTPKAVTVALEEPRDGELALDHERSFRLLKLANDITYNRLKRALTALKQYRGGPASDLIDVLFFASAPRAFPETKPLEFFNGCLDESQREAVSFSLAQRELAIIHGPPGTGKTTTLVEIILQAVQQGLKVLCCAPSNVAVDNLVERLAGQRARLLRLGHPARLLQPIQQHCLDAVLARGDNAHIVADIRRDIDHAWAKTKKAQDKGERSHFLGEIKTLRKELKEREEAAMAAALSQANIVLATNTGASSDGPLKLLPETHFDLVVIDECAQALEASCWIPLLKAPKCILAGDHKQLPPTIISHRAAAEGLSLSLMERLAGHYGERAVRMLTVQYRMHRLIMEWASSELYGGRLSAHPSVAQHLLRDLPGVSDTEETSMPLLLIDTAGCGLFELEVEDEQSKGNPGEVQLVGLHVQALVDAGVKAKDIAVVAPYNLQVDMLRQHLCHNHPELEIKSVDGFQGREKEAVILSFVRSNRKGEVGFLAEERRINVAVTRARRQVAVVCDSRTVGSRPFLRRLLDHLGQHGLVRSAFEYLDDLVPQNYPGEGPKAPGPPKAPGPKAPGPPKARPAPAGKLKAPVAAGAGSQKPAARSSSSSATAGKDGSGSKEGGDRFRAMLVAFLESSEVQLDFPASLNSHERMLVHVLAEEYGLQHLSSGEGRDRYISVQKRLPKQPLPPSEPPPPSKPLPEPIPEPQHPHGNSPDPVEPRESSEGSGKVDLKSLHLERVQREKARREEVAKKVQEPGGGRRKKDKSEAKGKAAVGSADFDALISAAMEADRTCGFPRCKASVTTLGQLCHHCQRLFCLSHHIPEV
;
A
#
# COMPACT_ATOMS: atom_id res chain seq x y z
N ARG A 1 15.79 -9.81 -6.06
CA ARG A 1 16.33 -10.83 -5.13
C ARG A 1 15.67 -12.16 -5.47
N ALA A 2 14.85 -12.85 -4.65
CA ALA A 2 14.27 -14.17 -4.99
C ALA A 2 13.96 -14.44 -6.50
N TRP A 3 13.12 -13.64 -7.17
CA TRP A 3 12.83 -13.80 -8.61
C TRP A 3 14.06 -13.64 -9.54
N GLN A 4 15.03 -12.79 -9.19
CA GLN A 4 16.29 -12.59 -9.91
C GLN A 4 17.28 -13.74 -9.69
N GLU A 5 17.13 -14.50 -8.61
CA GLU A 5 17.93 -15.69 -8.29
C GLU A 5 17.32 -16.97 -8.88
N SER A 6 15.99 -17.11 -8.91
CA SER A 6 15.29 -18.33 -9.35
C SER A 6 14.64 -18.28 -10.74
N VAL A 7 14.47 -17.11 -11.35
CA VAL A 7 13.73 -16.96 -12.63
C VAL A 7 14.64 -16.46 -13.75
N SER A 8 14.59 -17.12 -14.91
CA SER A 8 15.43 -16.76 -16.05
C SER A 8 15.13 -15.35 -16.60
N LEU A 9 16.15 -14.67 -17.14
CA LEU A 9 16.01 -13.32 -17.72
C LEU A 9 14.92 -13.22 -18.80
N LYS A 10 14.70 -14.27 -19.61
CA LYS A 10 13.62 -14.31 -20.62
C LYS A 10 12.23 -14.33 -19.97
N GLU A 11 12.10 -15.05 -18.86
CA GLU A 11 10.84 -15.15 -18.11
C GLU A 11 10.57 -13.87 -17.30
N LEU A 12 11.61 -13.23 -16.76
CA LEU A 12 11.50 -11.87 -16.20
C LEU A 12 11.11 -10.82 -17.26
N GLN A 13 11.48 -11.02 -18.52
CA GLN A 13 11.01 -10.18 -19.64
C GLN A 13 9.54 -10.48 -20.01
N ARG A 14 9.11 -11.75 -20.03
CA ARG A 14 7.69 -12.12 -20.19
C ARG A 14 6.79 -11.55 -19.09
N ARG A 15 7.29 -11.52 -17.85
CA ARG A 15 6.65 -10.89 -16.68
C ARG A 15 6.76 -9.35 -16.68
N GLY A 16 7.35 -8.75 -17.71
CA GLY A 16 7.40 -7.31 -17.87
C GLY A 16 8.28 -6.56 -16.85
N VAL A 17 9.17 -7.23 -16.13
CA VAL A 17 10.06 -6.62 -15.12
C VAL A 17 11.53 -6.51 -15.57
N CYS A 18 11.86 -7.04 -16.75
CA CYS A 18 13.16 -6.89 -17.40
C CYS A 18 13.01 -6.55 -18.89
N LEU A 19 13.90 -5.71 -19.42
CA LEU A 19 14.00 -5.42 -20.85
C LEU A 19 15.41 -5.80 -21.34
N LEU A 20 15.48 -6.77 -22.25
CA LEU A 20 16.71 -7.33 -22.80
C LEU A 20 17.02 -6.77 -24.20
N LYS A 21 18.29 -6.86 -24.61
CA LYS A 21 18.79 -6.50 -25.95
C LYS A 21 18.48 -5.06 -26.37
N LEU A 22 18.62 -4.13 -25.42
CA LEU A 22 18.48 -2.70 -25.66
C LEU A 22 19.74 -2.10 -26.28
N GLN A 23 19.58 -1.06 -27.08
CA GLN A 23 20.65 -0.26 -27.68
C GLN A 23 20.48 1.21 -27.26
N VAL A 24 21.58 1.94 -27.06
CA VAL A 24 21.52 3.37 -26.74
C VAL A 24 21.22 4.19 -27.98
N SER A 25 20.06 4.84 -27.99
CA SER A 25 19.56 5.70 -29.06
C SER A 25 20.06 7.13 -28.94
N SER A 26 19.99 7.72 -27.74
CA SER A 26 20.51 9.06 -27.46
C SER A 26 20.96 9.23 -26.02
N GLN A 27 21.89 10.18 -25.83
CA GLN A 27 22.44 10.64 -24.55
C GLN A 27 22.31 12.17 -24.52
N ARG A 28 21.83 12.75 -23.41
CA ARG A 28 21.73 14.21 -23.22
C ARG A 28 21.92 14.59 -21.75
N THR A 29 22.37 15.82 -21.50
CA THR A 29 22.43 16.37 -20.14
C THR A 29 21.04 16.73 -19.60
N GLY A 30 20.65 16.14 -18.48
CA GLY A 30 19.40 16.41 -17.77
C GLY A 30 19.55 17.37 -16.59
N LEU A 31 18.47 17.48 -15.81
CA LEU A 31 18.44 18.22 -14.54
C LEU A 31 19.42 17.64 -13.52
N TYR A 32 19.97 18.49 -12.66
CA TYR A 32 21.03 18.18 -11.68
C TYR A 32 22.30 17.61 -12.33
N GLY A 33 22.53 17.90 -13.62
CA GLY A 33 23.63 17.33 -14.42
C GLY A 33 23.52 15.82 -14.70
N ARG A 34 22.40 15.17 -14.36
CA ARG A 34 22.20 13.72 -14.54
C ARG A 34 22.21 13.35 -16.03
N LEU A 35 22.83 12.22 -16.37
CA LEU A 35 22.85 11.74 -17.76
C LEU A 35 21.50 11.09 -18.11
N LEU A 36 20.78 11.68 -19.06
CA LEU A 36 19.57 11.10 -19.65
C LEU A 36 19.96 10.19 -20.81
N VAL A 37 19.64 8.91 -20.70
CA VAL A 37 19.93 7.91 -21.74
C VAL A 37 18.63 7.28 -22.23
N THR A 38 18.42 7.34 -23.54
CA THR A 38 17.27 6.70 -24.20
C THR A 38 17.69 5.36 -24.80
N PHE A 39 17.00 4.30 -24.38
CA PHE A 39 17.19 2.94 -24.83
C PHE A 39 16.05 2.50 -25.75
N GLN A 40 16.38 1.79 -26.83
CA GLN A 40 15.44 1.23 -27.80
C GLN A 40 15.77 -0.26 -28.05
N PRO A 41 14.84 -1.07 -28.60
CA PRO A 41 15.18 -2.41 -29.10
C PRO A 41 16.35 -2.36 -30.10
N ARG A 42 17.29 -3.32 -30.01
CA ARG A 42 18.34 -3.48 -31.03
C ARG A 42 17.70 -3.96 -32.34
N LYS A 43 17.88 -3.18 -33.42
CA LYS A 43 17.24 -3.31 -34.74
C LYS A 43 16.77 -4.72 -35.15
N CYS A 44 15.45 -4.91 -35.18
CA CYS A 44 14.75 -5.76 -36.15
C CYS A 44 13.63 -4.91 -36.74
N ASP A 45 13.88 -4.36 -37.93
CA ASP A 45 13.06 -3.35 -38.62
C ASP A 45 12.83 -2.03 -37.86
N SER A 46 12.35 -1.01 -38.57
CA SER A 46 12.15 0.35 -38.04
C SER A 46 10.92 0.50 -37.13
N ASP A 47 10.16 -0.58 -36.96
CA ASP A 47 8.88 -0.60 -36.26
C ASP A 47 8.87 -1.44 -34.99
N THR A 48 10.03 -1.98 -34.55
CA THR A 48 10.09 -2.81 -33.33
C THR A 48 9.63 -2.03 -32.09
N GLU A 49 8.54 -2.49 -31.49
CA GLU A 49 8.12 -2.04 -30.16
C GLU A 49 8.88 -2.77 -29.05
N LEU A 50 8.87 -2.18 -27.85
CA LEU A 50 9.27 -2.86 -26.63
C LEU A 50 8.24 -3.95 -26.30
N PRO A 51 8.68 -5.12 -25.79
CA PRO A 51 7.73 -6.13 -25.32
C PRO A 51 6.89 -5.59 -24.16
N SER A 52 5.67 -6.12 -24.01
CA SER A 52 4.75 -5.76 -22.94
C SER A 52 5.45 -5.77 -21.58
N ASN A 53 5.38 -4.65 -20.85
CA ASN A 53 6.18 -4.44 -19.66
C ASN A 53 5.54 -3.50 -18.64
N SER A 54 6.06 -3.56 -17.41
CA SER A 54 5.56 -2.86 -16.23
C SER A 54 6.42 -1.63 -15.85
N PHE A 55 7.29 -1.15 -16.73
CA PHE A 55 8.14 0.00 -16.46
C PHE A 55 7.31 1.28 -16.55
N GLY A 56 7.30 2.05 -15.47
CA GLY A 56 6.65 3.35 -15.38
C GLY A 56 7.65 4.46 -15.01
N PRO A 57 7.31 5.73 -15.29
CA PRO A 57 8.10 6.86 -14.84
C PRO A 57 8.42 6.81 -13.34
N GLY A 58 9.69 6.96 -13.04
CA GLY A 58 10.31 6.94 -11.72
C GLY A 58 10.53 5.56 -11.10
N ASP A 59 10.35 4.46 -11.84
CA ASP A 59 10.87 3.16 -11.42
C ASP A 59 12.40 3.22 -11.27
N ILE A 60 12.92 2.51 -10.27
CA ILE A 60 14.37 2.33 -10.09
C ILE A 60 14.80 1.15 -10.96
N VAL A 61 15.85 1.36 -11.75
CA VAL A 61 16.36 0.36 -12.70
C VAL A 61 17.86 0.19 -12.57
N GLY A 62 18.31 -1.06 -12.67
CA GLY A 62 19.71 -1.40 -12.84
C GLY A 62 20.02 -1.52 -14.33
N LEU A 63 21.04 -0.80 -14.80
CA LEU A 63 21.59 -0.95 -16.14
C LEU A 63 22.71 -1.99 -16.10
N TYR A 64 22.67 -2.97 -16.99
CA TYR A 64 23.72 -3.97 -17.14
C TYR A 64 24.09 -4.13 -18.62
N GLU A 65 25.34 -4.50 -18.91
CA GLU A 65 25.71 -5.00 -20.23
C GLU A 65 25.08 -6.39 -20.47
N SER A 66 24.65 -6.69 -21.69
CA SER A 66 23.91 -7.94 -21.99
C SER A 66 24.76 -9.19 -21.78
N ALA A 67 26.08 -9.09 -21.94
CA ALA A 67 27.04 -10.16 -21.70
C ALA A 67 27.50 -10.26 -20.23
N GLY A 68 27.25 -9.23 -19.40
CA GLY A 68 27.74 -9.18 -18.03
C GLY A 68 26.93 -10.06 -17.08
N GLN A 69 27.62 -10.93 -16.33
CA GLN A 69 27.13 -11.50 -15.07
C GLN A 69 27.76 -10.73 -13.91
N GLY A 70 26.95 -10.36 -12.91
CA GLY A 70 27.37 -9.50 -11.79
C GLY A 70 26.46 -8.29 -11.60
N ASP A 71 26.98 -7.29 -10.89
CA ASP A 71 26.30 -6.07 -10.47
C ASP A 71 25.91 -5.12 -11.62
N PRO A 72 24.97 -4.18 -11.40
CA PRO A 72 24.62 -3.17 -12.38
C PRO A 72 25.79 -2.20 -12.62
N LEU A 73 26.02 -1.84 -13.89
CA LEU A 73 26.95 -0.79 -14.31
C LEU A 73 26.63 0.55 -13.63
N CYS A 74 25.34 0.82 -13.43
CA CYS A 74 24.82 1.93 -12.64
C CYS A 74 23.35 1.71 -12.29
N THR A 75 22.90 2.41 -11.24
CA THR A 75 21.49 2.65 -10.94
C THR A 75 20.97 3.86 -11.72
N GLY A 76 19.67 3.83 -12.01
CA GLY A 76 18.99 4.95 -12.65
C GLY A 76 17.50 4.98 -12.32
N VAL A 77 16.89 6.11 -12.65
CA VAL A 77 15.47 6.39 -12.46
C VAL A 77 14.83 6.53 -13.85
N VAL A 78 13.83 5.73 -14.17
CA VAL A 78 13.09 5.84 -15.44
C VAL A 78 12.47 7.24 -15.52
N THR A 79 12.71 7.98 -16.60
CA THR A 79 12.14 9.33 -16.80
C THR A 79 11.01 9.35 -17.82
N ARG A 80 11.01 8.42 -18.79
CA ARG A 80 9.94 8.29 -19.79
C ARG A 80 9.86 6.85 -20.28
N VAL A 81 8.66 6.39 -20.58
CA VAL A 81 8.41 5.14 -21.31
C VAL A 81 7.48 5.47 -22.48
N THR A 82 7.74 4.88 -23.64
CA THR A 82 6.89 4.90 -24.83
C THR A 82 6.86 3.48 -25.43
N PRO A 83 5.95 3.15 -26.35
CA PRO A 83 5.92 1.83 -26.98
C PRO A 83 7.25 1.41 -27.63
N LYS A 84 8.11 2.36 -28.04
CA LYS A 84 9.37 2.10 -28.76
C LYS A 84 10.64 2.47 -27.99
N ALA A 85 10.55 3.07 -26.80
CA ALA A 85 11.73 3.53 -26.06
C ALA A 85 11.51 3.67 -24.53
N VAL A 86 12.58 3.44 -23.76
CA VAL A 86 12.67 3.79 -22.33
C VAL A 86 13.79 4.80 -22.14
N THR A 87 13.50 5.94 -21.51
CA THR A 87 14.50 6.93 -21.09
C THR A 87 14.76 6.79 -19.60
N VAL A 88 16.03 6.82 -19.19
CA VAL A 88 16.48 6.70 -17.81
C VAL A 88 17.43 7.86 -17.47
N ALA A 89 17.23 8.50 -16.32
CA ALA A 89 18.22 9.35 -15.69
C ALA A 89 19.16 8.47 -14.87
N LEU A 90 20.38 8.27 -15.37
CA LEU A 90 21.42 7.50 -14.67
C LEU A 90 22.04 8.35 -13.57
N GLU A 91 22.47 7.69 -12.50
CA GLU A 91 23.26 8.31 -11.44
C GLU A 91 24.75 8.30 -11.84
N GLU A 92 25.51 9.33 -11.46
CA GLU A 92 26.93 9.41 -11.86
C GLU A 92 27.74 8.28 -11.20
N PRO A 93 28.47 7.46 -11.98
CA PRO A 93 29.34 6.43 -11.44
C PRO A 93 30.55 7.08 -10.76
N ARG A 94 31.03 6.49 -9.66
CA ARG A 94 32.11 7.06 -8.85
C ARG A 94 33.40 7.31 -9.64
N ASP A 95 33.64 6.49 -10.66
CA ASP A 95 34.88 6.49 -11.47
C ASP A 95 34.71 7.18 -12.85
N GLY A 96 33.54 7.76 -13.14
CA GLY A 96 33.30 8.58 -14.34
C GLY A 96 33.22 7.86 -15.71
N GLU A 97 33.77 6.66 -15.85
CA GLU A 97 33.92 5.97 -17.14
C GLU A 97 32.70 5.13 -17.60
N LEU A 98 31.49 5.70 -17.60
CA LEU A 98 30.34 5.08 -18.27
C LEU A 98 30.43 5.22 -19.80
N ALA A 99 31.28 4.39 -20.42
CA ALA A 99 31.44 4.24 -21.87
C ALA A 99 30.20 3.57 -22.51
N LEU A 100 29.10 4.31 -22.57
CA LEU A 100 27.85 3.87 -23.20
C LEU A 100 27.96 3.97 -24.74
N ASP A 101 28.67 3.02 -25.34
CA ASP A 101 28.82 2.92 -26.79
C ASP A 101 27.51 2.49 -27.47
N HIS A 102 27.26 3.03 -28.67
CA HIS A 102 26.04 2.71 -29.44
C HIS A 102 26.02 1.28 -30.00
N GLU A 103 27.16 0.57 -30.04
CA GLU A 103 27.25 -0.80 -30.55
C GLU A 103 26.98 -1.86 -29.47
N ARG A 104 27.12 -1.48 -28.19
CA ARG A 104 26.90 -2.36 -27.05
C ARG A 104 25.41 -2.65 -26.87
N SER A 105 25.12 -3.85 -26.38
CA SER A 105 23.77 -4.31 -26.05
C SER A 105 23.60 -4.29 -24.53
N PHE A 106 22.52 -3.67 -24.05
CA PHE A 106 22.23 -3.49 -22.63
C PHE A 106 20.96 -4.26 -22.21
N ARG A 107 20.80 -4.47 -20.90
CA ARG A 107 19.54 -4.86 -20.27
C ARG A 107 19.19 -3.88 -19.15
N LEU A 108 17.90 -3.60 -19.00
CA LEU A 108 17.33 -2.90 -17.83
C LEU A 108 16.56 -3.91 -16.98
N LEU A 109 16.82 -3.92 -15.68
CA LEU A 109 16.07 -4.71 -14.69
C LEU A 109 15.40 -3.76 -13.70
N LYS A 110 14.11 -3.94 -13.44
CA LYS A 110 13.37 -3.18 -12.42
C LYS A 110 13.84 -3.63 -11.03
N LEU A 111 14.37 -2.70 -10.24
CA LEU A 111 14.94 -2.95 -8.91
C LEU A 111 13.94 -2.60 -7.80
N ALA A 112 14.21 -3.08 -6.58
CA ALA A 112 13.53 -2.60 -5.38
C ALA A 112 13.85 -1.11 -5.15
N ASN A 113 12.84 -0.33 -4.75
CA ASN A 113 13.00 1.09 -4.49
C ASN A 113 13.53 1.35 -3.07
N ASP A 114 14.80 1.00 -2.85
CA ASP A 114 15.48 1.17 -1.57
C ASP A 114 15.62 2.66 -1.16
N ILE A 115 15.46 3.61 -2.09
CA ILE A 115 15.44 5.06 -1.80
C ILE A 115 14.31 5.41 -0.83
N THR A 116 13.12 4.80 -1.00
CA THR A 116 11.98 4.99 -0.07
C THR A 116 12.37 4.55 1.33
N TYR A 117 12.85 3.31 1.51
CA TYR A 117 13.25 2.78 2.81
C TYR A 117 14.40 3.59 3.45
N ASN A 118 15.37 4.02 2.64
CA ASN A 118 16.47 4.88 3.09
C ASN A 118 16.01 6.29 3.50
N ARG A 119 14.95 6.85 2.89
CA ARG A 119 14.33 8.11 3.33
C ARG A 119 13.56 7.93 4.65
N LEU A 120 12.76 6.86 4.78
CA LEU A 120 12.05 6.51 6.03
C LEU A 120 13.03 6.33 7.20
N LYS A 121 14.08 5.51 7.02
CA LYS A 121 15.10 5.26 8.05
C LYS A 121 15.86 6.53 8.48
N ARG A 122 16.15 7.43 7.53
CA ARG A 122 16.76 8.74 7.83
C ARG A 122 15.82 9.67 8.60
N ALA A 123 14.53 9.74 8.26
CA ALA A 123 13.56 10.54 9.00
C ALA A 123 13.39 10.04 10.45
N LEU A 124 13.28 8.73 10.66
CA LEU A 124 13.24 8.15 12.01
C LEU A 124 14.53 8.39 12.81
N THR A 125 15.69 8.41 12.13
CA THR A 125 16.98 8.74 12.76
C THR A 125 17.05 10.22 13.14
N ALA A 126 16.61 11.12 12.25
CA ALA A 126 16.53 12.56 12.50
C ALA A 126 15.55 12.87 13.64
N LEU A 127 14.39 12.22 13.70
CA LEU A 127 13.44 12.31 14.81
C LEU A 127 14.08 11.90 16.15
N LYS A 128 14.75 10.75 16.21
CA LYS A 128 15.47 10.29 17.41
C LYS A 128 16.62 11.23 17.81
N GLN A 129 17.18 11.95 16.86
CA GLN A 129 18.26 12.93 17.04
C GLN A 129 17.76 14.37 17.21
N TYR A 130 16.45 14.63 17.16
CA TYR A 130 15.88 15.96 17.37
C TYR A 130 16.14 16.41 18.81
N ARG A 131 16.65 17.64 18.99
CA ARG A 131 17.00 18.20 20.31
C ARG A 131 16.43 19.61 20.55
N GLY A 132 15.78 20.18 19.54
CA GLY A 132 15.26 21.53 19.53
C GLY A 132 15.10 21.99 18.08
N GLY A 133 13.98 22.66 17.79
CA GLY A 133 13.65 23.18 16.46
C GLY A 133 12.16 23.48 16.35
N PRO A 134 11.67 23.93 15.17
CA PRO A 134 10.28 24.34 15.00
C PRO A 134 9.27 23.25 15.41
N ALA A 135 9.57 21.98 15.14
CA ALA A 135 8.67 20.86 15.40
C ALA A 135 8.72 20.34 16.85
N SER A 136 9.40 20.99 17.80
CA SER A 136 9.53 20.49 19.18
C SER A 136 8.18 20.30 19.89
N ASP A 137 7.38 21.35 20.05
CA ASP A 137 6.05 21.27 20.67
C ASP A 137 5.13 20.28 19.92
N LEU A 138 5.27 20.18 18.60
CA LEU A 138 4.54 19.22 17.78
C LEU A 138 4.94 17.77 18.11
N ILE A 139 6.23 17.47 18.20
CA ILE A 139 6.75 16.13 18.56
C ILE A 139 6.21 15.71 19.94
N ASP A 140 6.21 16.61 20.92
CA ASP A 140 5.69 16.32 22.26
C ASP A 140 4.18 16.02 22.25
N VAL A 141 3.40 16.69 21.40
CA VAL A 141 1.98 16.34 21.17
C VAL A 141 1.85 15.00 20.41
N LEU A 142 2.63 14.76 19.36
CA LEU A 142 2.52 13.52 18.57
C LEU A 142 3.00 12.26 19.31
N PHE A 143 3.77 12.42 20.40
CA PHE A 143 4.17 11.36 21.34
C PHE A 143 3.44 11.41 22.70
N PHE A 144 2.39 12.23 22.83
CA PHE A 144 1.53 12.33 24.02
C PHE A 144 2.22 12.85 25.30
N ALA A 145 3.43 13.42 25.19
CA ALA A 145 4.10 14.14 26.28
C ALA A 145 3.46 15.51 26.57
N SER A 146 2.76 16.08 25.60
CA SER A 146 1.90 17.27 25.73
C SER A 146 0.51 17.02 25.15
N ALA A 147 -0.43 17.94 25.43
CA ALA A 147 -1.75 17.96 24.81
C ALA A 147 -1.82 19.05 23.73
N PRO A 148 -2.60 18.87 22.65
CA PRO A 148 -2.82 19.91 21.65
C PRO A 148 -3.51 21.12 22.29
N ARG A 149 -3.07 22.32 21.89
CA ARG A 149 -3.53 23.62 22.39
C ARG A 149 -4.23 24.37 21.27
N ALA A 150 -5.33 25.05 21.57
CA ALA A 150 -5.94 26.02 20.67
C ALA A 150 -5.52 27.46 21.04
N PHE A 151 -5.61 28.38 20.08
CA PHE A 151 -5.63 29.81 20.37
C PHE A 151 -7.01 30.19 20.97
N PRO A 152 -7.05 31.04 22.01
CA PRO A 152 -8.31 31.39 22.69
C PRO A 152 -9.19 32.35 21.87
N GLU A 153 -8.59 33.13 20.98
CA GLU A 153 -9.28 34.01 20.04
C GLU A 153 -8.94 33.62 18.60
N THR A 154 -9.95 33.59 17.74
CA THR A 154 -9.77 33.56 16.28
C THR A 154 -10.54 34.71 15.66
N LYS A 155 -9.98 35.30 14.60
CA LYS A 155 -10.69 36.31 13.80
C LYS A 155 -11.80 35.62 13.00
N PRO A 156 -12.95 36.29 12.78
CA PRO A 156 -13.98 35.75 11.89
C PRO A 156 -13.39 35.51 10.49
N LEU A 157 -13.70 34.35 9.90
CA LEU A 157 -13.15 33.92 8.63
C LEU A 157 -14.11 34.25 7.49
N GLU A 158 -13.63 34.97 6.48
CA GLU A 158 -14.30 35.11 5.20
C GLU A 158 -13.89 33.92 4.33
N PHE A 159 -14.80 32.95 4.13
CA PHE A 159 -14.51 31.72 3.39
C PHE A 159 -14.39 31.97 1.89
N PHE A 160 -13.32 31.49 1.25
CA PHE A 160 -13.12 31.57 -0.19
C PHE A 160 -14.18 30.77 -0.95
N ASN A 161 -14.55 29.60 -0.43
CA ASN A 161 -15.65 28.81 -0.95
C ASN A 161 -16.96 29.09 -0.18
N GLY A 162 -17.84 29.90 -0.77
CA GLY A 162 -19.16 30.17 -0.21
C GLY A 162 -20.07 28.93 -0.08
N CYS A 163 -19.77 27.82 -0.77
CA CYS A 163 -20.60 26.60 -0.84
C CYS A 163 -20.22 25.50 0.17
N LEU A 164 -19.38 25.78 1.17
CA LEU A 164 -19.04 24.81 2.23
C LEU A 164 -20.25 24.54 3.15
N ASP A 165 -20.44 23.30 3.57
CA ASP A 165 -21.39 22.96 4.65
C ASP A 165 -20.85 23.28 6.05
N GLU A 166 -21.70 23.18 7.06
CA GLU A 166 -21.36 23.53 8.44
C GLU A 166 -20.23 22.65 9.02
N SER A 167 -20.20 21.34 8.71
CA SER A 167 -19.12 20.46 9.18
C SER A 167 -17.78 20.81 8.54
N GLN A 168 -17.79 21.29 7.29
CA GLN A 168 -16.61 21.81 6.62
C GLN A 168 -16.18 23.16 7.20
N ARG A 169 -17.10 24.09 7.50
CA ARG A 169 -16.80 25.39 8.13
C ARG A 169 -16.25 25.25 9.55
N GLU A 170 -16.83 24.35 10.35
CA GLU A 170 -16.30 24.02 11.68
C GLU A 170 -14.90 23.42 11.56
N ALA A 171 -14.69 22.44 10.66
CA ALA A 171 -13.39 21.80 10.45
C ALA A 171 -12.31 22.80 9.99
N VAL A 172 -12.64 23.76 9.12
CA VAL A 172 -11.74 24.86 8.71
C VAL A 172 -11.37 25.72 9.93
N SER A 173 -12.38 26.22 10.64
CA SER A 173 -12.22 27.14 11.77
C SER A 173 -11.40 26.51 12.91
N PHE A 174 -11.75 25.27 13.27
CA PHE A 174 -11.03 24.45 14.24
C PHE A 174 -9.57 24.21 13.81
N SER A 175 -9.33 23.83 12.56
CA SER A 175 -7.98 23.52 12.08
C SER A 175 -7.07 24.75 12.04
N LEU A 176 -7.62 25.95 11.85
CA LEU A 176 -6.89 27.20 11.95
C LEU A 176 -6.63 27.58 13.43
N ALA A 177 -7.61 27.36 14.32
CA ALA A 177 -7.50 27.64 15.76
C ALA A 177 -6.47 26.78 16.52
N GLN A 178 -6.21 25.53 16.09
CA GLN A 178 -5.20 24.67 16.72
C GLN A 178 -3.77 25.24 16.56
N ARG A 179 -2.93 25.06 17.57
CA ARG A 179 -1.52 25.51 17.57
C ARG A 179 -0.59 24.48 16.98
N GLU A 180 -0.65 23.23 17.46
CA GLU A 180 0.25 22.15 17.02
C GLU A 180 -0.41 21.17 16.04
N LEU A 181 -1.58 20.62 16.38
CA LEU A 181 -2.20 19.50 15.68
C LEU A 181 -3.70 19.72 15.44
N ALA A 182 -4.14 19.57 14.18
CA ALA A 182 -5.55 19.29 13.86
C ALA A 182 -5.67 18.04 12.98
N ILE A 183 -6.79 17.34 13.09
CA ILE A 183 -7.11 16.12 12.33
C ILE A 183 -8.50 16.27 11.70
N ILE A 184 -8.58 16.08 10.38
CA ILE A 184 -9.82 16.09 9.61
C ILE A 184 -10.14 14.66 9.19
N HIS A 185 -11.10 14.05 9.88
CA HIS A 185 -11.71 12.80 9.43
C HIS A 185 -12.69 13.13 8.31
N GLY A 186 -12.34 12.77 7.07
CA GLY A 186 -13.16 12.99 5.88
C GLY A 186 -13.65 11.67 5.27
N PRO A 187 -14.82 11.16 5.71
CA PRO A 187 -15.49 9.99 5.14
C PRO A 187 -15.75 10.08 3.61
N PRO A 188 -16.11 8.97 2.94
CA PRO A 188 -16.38 8.95 1.50
C PRO A 188 -17.39 10.01 1.05
N GLY A 189 -17.04 10.79 0.03
CA GLY A 189 -17.89 11.82 -0.55
C GLY A 189 -18.01 13.14 0.25
N THR A 190 -17.38 13.28 1.43
CA THR A 190 -17.59 14.42 2.34
C THR A 190 -16.84 15.72 2.00
N GLY A 191 -16.22 15.83 0.82
CA GLY A 191 -15.50 17.04 0.43
C GLY A 191 -14.19 17.31 1.19
N LYS A 192 -13.56 16.28 1.77
CA LYS A 192 -12.26 16.35 2.48
C LYS A 192 -11.21 17.25 1.81
N THR A 193 -10.92 17.00 0.53
CA THR A 193 -9.94 17.79 -0.24
C THR A 193 -10.45 19.20 -0.58
N THR A 194 -11.77 19.47 -0.55
CA THR A 194 -12.34 20.83 -0.64
C THR A 194 -12.06 21.60 0.66
N THR A 195 -12.28 20.96 1.80
CA THR A 195 -12.02 21.50 3.15
C THR A 195 -10.54 21.82 3.35
N LEU A 196 -9.65 20.93 2.91
CA LEU A 196 -8.20 21.18 2.91
C LEU A 196 -7.81 22.39 2.05
N VAL A 197 -8.40 22.52 0.86
CA VAL A 197 -8.09 23.65 -0.04
C VAL A 197 -8.47 24.98 0.61
N GLU A 198 -9.65 25.07 1.24
CA GLU A 198 -10.03 26.25 2.03
C GLU A 198 -9.01 26.56 3.13
N ILE A 199 -8.65 25.57 3.96
CA ILE A 199 -7.66 25.72 5.03
C ILE A 199 -6.31 26.22 4.51
N ILE A 200 -5.84 25.70 3.37
CA ILE A 200 -4.58 26.10 2.76
C ILE A 200 -4.66 27.56 2.27
N LEU A 201 -5.79 27.98 1.67
CA LEU A 201 -6.00 29.35 1.22
C LEU A 201 -6.07 30.33 2.39
N GLN A 202 -6.81 29.99 3.46
CA GLN A 202 -6.88 30.77 4.70
C GLN A 202 -5.49 30.94 5.36
N ALA A 203 -4.70 29.86 5.44
CA ALA A 203 -3.34 29.92 5.95
C ALA A 203 -2.44 30.84 5.10
N VAL A 204 -2.54 30.75 3.77
CA VAL A 204 -1.78 31.62 2.84
C VAL A 204 -2.24 33.08 2.89
N GLN A 205 -3.53 33.35 3.12
CA GLN A 205 -4.06 34.71 3.35
C GLN A 205 -3.52 35.31 4.65
N GLN A 206 -3.29 34.48 5.67
CA GLN A 206 -2.60 34.86 6.91
C GLN A 206 -1.08 35.01 6.73
N GLY A 207 -0.55 34.85 5.52
CA GLY A 207 0.86 35.01 5.16
C GLY A 207 1.73 33.75 5.32
N LEU A 208 1.14 32.63 5.78
CA LEU A 208 1.87 31.41 6.14
C LEU A 208 2.42 30.65 4.92
N LYS A 209 3.55 29.98 5.12
CA LYS A 209 4.20 29.08 4.16
C LYS A 209 3.76 27.64 4.43
N VAL A 210 3.15 27.01 3.42
CA VAL A 210 2.49 25.70 3.58
C VAL A 210 3.22 24.61 2.79
N LEU A 211 3.54 23.50 3.45
CA LEU A 211 4.04 22.27 2.84
C LEU A 211 2.92 21.23 2.79
N CYS A 212 2.30 21.05 1.63
CA CYS A 212 1.27 20.04 1.41
C CYS A 212 1.90 18.71 0.97
N CYS A 213 1.46 17.62 1.58
CA CYS A 213 1.98 16.28 1.39
C CYS A 213 0.86 15.25 1.29
N ALA A 214 1.15 14.11 0.66
CA ALA A 214 0.30 12.92 0.66
C ALA A 214 1.15 11.66 0.36
N PRO A 215 0.68 10.43 0.67
CA PRO A 215 1.42 9.20 0.37
C PRO A 215 1.52 8.88 -1.14
N SER A 216 0.54 9.29 -1.95
CA SER A 216 0.46 8.97 -3.39
C SER A 216 0.55 10.22 -4.27
N ASN A 217 1.09 10.10 -5.50
CA ASN A 217 1.12 11.24 -6.43
C ASN A 217 -0.28 11.75 -6.78
N VAL A 218 -1.26 10.86 -6.91
CA VAL A 218 -2.65 11.22 -7.28
C VAL A 218 -3.27 12.15 -6.23
N ALA A 219 -3.07 11.88 -4.93
CA ALA A 219 -3.59 12.74 -3.88
C ALA A 219 -2.93 14.15 -3.88
N VAL A 220 -1.61 14.23 -4.11
CA VAL A 220 -0.90 15.51 -4.25
C VAL A 220 -1.38 16.27 -5.50
N ASP A 221 -1.58 15.55 -6.60
CA ASP A 221 -2.00 16.12 -7.88
C ASP A 221 -3.44 16.65 -7.81
N ASN A 222 -4.35 15.94 -7.14
CA ASN A 222 -5.71 16.42 -6.85
C ASN A 222 -5.72 17.73 -6.03
N LEU A 223 -4.75 17.92 -5.11
CA LEU A 223 -4.57 19.19 -4.40
C LEU A 223 -4.02 20.29 -5.32
N VAL A 224 -3.06 19.97 -6.21
CA VAL A 224 -2.55 20.93 -7.20
C VAL A 224 -3.67 21.44 -8.10
N GLU A 225 -4.49 20.55 -8.67
CA GLU A 225 -5.58 20.91 -9.59
C GLU A 225 -6.55 21.93 -8.96
N ARG A 226 -6.95 21.70 -7.70
CA ARG A 226 -7.89 22.57 -6.98
C ARG A 226 -7.28 23.90 -6.53
N LEU A 227 -5.96 23.94 -6.31
CA LEU A 227 -5.23 25.17 -5.95
C LEU A 227 -4.74 25.97 -7.16
N ALA A 228 -4.60 25.34 -8.33
CA ALA A 228 -4.05 25.96 -9.55
C ALA A 228 -4.90 27.12 -10.10
N GLY A 229 -6.21 27.15 -9.81
CA GLY A 229 -7.10 28.26 -10.16
C GLY A 229 -7.06 29.45 -9.20
N GLN A 230 -6.28 29.38 -8.11
CA GLN A 230 -6.26 30.37 -7.04
C GLN A 230 -5.06 31.30 -7.13
N ARG A 231 -5.14 32.49 -6.50
CA ARG A 231 -4.10 33.54 -6.56
C ARG A 231 -2.80 33.23 -5.77
N ALA A 232 -2.60 31.99 -5.31
CA ALA A 232 -1.44 31.58 -4.53
C ALA A 232 -0.28 31.07 -5.40
N ARG A 233 0.98 31.37 -5.03
CA ARG A 233 2.15 30.84 -5.75
C ARG A 233 2.37 29.36 -5.40
N LEU A 234 2.13 28.49 -6.37
CA LEU A 234 2.08 27.03 -6.22
C LEU A 234 3.32 26.35 -6.83
N LEU A 235 3.90 25.35 -6.14
CA LEU A 235 5.07 24.62 -6.63
C LEU A 235 5.02 23.12 -6.30
N ARG A 236 4.97 22.27 -7.33
CA ARG A 236 4.89 20.80 -7.23
C ARG A 236 6.29 20.17 -7.36
N LEU A 237 6.71 19.45 -6.32
CA LEU A 237 7.97 18.70 -6.26
C LEU A 237 7.72 17.24 -6.69
N GLY A 238 8.15 16.91 -7.91
CA GLY A 238 8.05 15.58 -8.50
C GLY A 238 8.74 15.55 -9.86
N HIS A 239 8.83 14.39 -10.49
CA HIS A 239 9.31 14.30 -11.88
C HIS A 239 8.11 14.46 -12.84
N PRO A 240 8.13 15.36 -13.84
CA PRO A 240 6.97 15.71 -14.67
C PRO A 240 6.22 14.51 -15.28
N ALA A 241 6.95 13.47 -15.72
CA ALA A 241 6.34 12.26 -16.29
C ALA A 241 5.57 11.37 -15.28
N ARG A 242 5.54 11.72 -13.98
CA ARG A 242 4.65 11.12 -12.97
C ARG A 242 3.39 11.95 -12.70
N LEU A 243 3.27 13.13 -13.32
CA LEU A 243 2.23 14.11 -13.07
C LEU A 243 1.23 14.18 -14.23
N LEU A 244 -0.04 14.45 -13.91
CA LEU A 244 -1.06 14.71 -14.94
C LEU A 244 -0.68 15.91 -15.80
N GLN A 245 -0.99 15.87 -17.10
CA GLN A 245 -0.53 16.88 -18.07
C GLN A 245 -0.90 18.33 -17.70
N PRO A 246 -2.12 18.66 -17.20
CA PRO A 246 -2.46 20.03 -16.76
C PRO A 246 -1.58 20.52 -15.60
N ILE A 247 -1.13 19.61 -14.75
CA ILE A 247 -0.37 19.88 -13.52
C ILE A 247 1.12 20.14 -13.79
N GLN A 248 1.65 19.63 -14.91
CA GLN A 248 3.07 19.72 -15.24
C GLN A 248 3.60 21.16 -15.26
N GLN A 249 2.78 22.17 -15.55
CA GLN A 249 3.19 23.58 -15.53
C GLN A 249 3.57 24.12 -14.13
N HIS A 250 3.05 23.50 -13.07
CA HIS A 250 3.38 23.84 -11.67
C HIS A 250 4.54 23.01 -11.13
N CYS A 251 5.06 22.06 -11.90
CA CYS A 251 6.20 21.24 -11.53
C CYS A 251 7.47 22.09 -11.46
N LEU A 252 8.34 21.85 -10.47
CA LEU A 252 9.60 22.57 -10.30
C LEU A 252 10.41 22.66 -11.61
N ASP A 253 10.60 21.54 -12.28
CA ASP A 253 11.29 21.44 -13.58
C ASP A 253 10.72 22.37 -14.66
N ALA A 254 9.40 22.56 -14.71
CA ALA A 254 8.71 23.42 -15.67
C ALA A 254 8.74 24.90 -15.25
N VAL A 255 8.69 25.19 -13.96
CA VAL A 255 8.89 26.54 -13.41
C VAL A 255 10.32 27.02 -13.68
N LEU A 256 11.33 26.16 -13.43
CA LEU A 256 12.73 26.43 -13.76
C LEU A 256 12.94 26.65 -15.27
N ALA A 257 12.29 25.87 -16.13
CA ALA A 257 12.37 26.01 -17.58
C ALA A 257 11.64 27.25 -18.14
N ARG A 258 10.86 27.97 -17.31
CA ARG A 258 10.15 29.22 -17.68
C ARG A 258 10.72 30.47 -16.99
N GLY A 259 11.57 30.32 -15.97
CA GLY A 259 12.16 31.44 -15.24
C GLY A 259 13.29 32.13 -15.99
N ASP A 260 13.67 33.34 -15.56
CA ASP A 260 14.60 34.23 -16.28
C ASP A 260 15.96 33.57 -16.59
N ASN A 261 16.46 32.76 -15.65
CA ASN A 261 17.73 32.02 -15.77
C ASN A 261 17.67 30.78 -16.69
N ALA A 262 16.50 30.43 -17.26
CA ALA A 262 16.33 29.23 -18.08
C ALA A 262 17.24 29.22 -19.33
N HIS A 263 17.51 30.39 -19.91
CA HIS A 263 18.43 30.51 -21.04
C HIS A 263 19.86 30.11 -20.63
N ILE A 264 20.40 30.69 -19.55
CA ILE A 264 21.73 30.35 -19.02
C ILE A 264 21.87 28.85 -18.73
N VAL A 265 20.84 28.24 -18.12
CA VAL A 265 20.80 26.80 -17.84
C VAL A 265 20.75 25.96 -19.12
N ALA A 266 20.04 26.40 -20.15
CA ALA A 266 20.04 25.75 -21.46
C ALA A 266 21.38 25.88 -22.19
N ASP A 267 22.06 27.02 -22.05
CA ASP A 267 23.35 27.31 -22.68
C ASP A 267 24.45 26.42 -22.11
N ILE A 268 24.60 26.37 -20.78
CA ILE A 268 25.56 25.49 -20.11
C ILE A 268 25.31 24.01 -20.47
N ARG A 269 24.05 23.57 -20.61
CA ARG A 269 23.72 22.21 -21.08
C ARG A 269 24.14 21.98 -22.53
N ARG A 270 23.98 22.96 -23.42
CA ARG A 270 24.46 22.88 -24.81
C ARG A 270 25.99 22.78 -24.87
N ASP A 271 26.69 23.51 -24.01
CA ASP A 271 28.16 23.46 -23.93
C ASP A 271 28.65 22.12 -23.37
N ILE A 272 27.99 21.54 -22.36
CA ILE A 272 28.29 20.17 -21.88
C ILE A 272 28.07 19.13 -22.98
N ASP A 273 26.93 19.16 -23.68
CA ASP A 273 26.63 18.21 -24.75
C ASP A 273 27.61 18.39 -25.95
N HIS A 274 28.06 19.62 -26.22
CA HIS A 274 29.07 19.94 -27.24
C HIS A 274 30.47 19.46 -26.85
N ALA A 275 30.91 19.70 -25.62
CA ALA A 275 32.17 19.19 -25.09
C ALA A 275 32.17 17.64 -25.07
N TRP A 276 31.06 17.00 -24.69
CA TRP A 276 30.88 15.54 -24.76
C TRP A 276 31.01 15.01 -26.20
N ALA A 277 30.49 15.74 -27.18
CA ALA A 277 30.65 15.40 -28.60
C ALA A 277 32.11 15.57 -29.10
N LYS A 278 32.89 16.50 -28.54
CA LYS A 278 34.35 16.60 -28.78
C LYS A 278 35.11 15.43 -28.13
N THR A 279 34.80 15.07 -26.88
CA THR A 279 35.41 13.93 -26.17
C THR A 279 35.25 12.60 -26.91
N LYS A 280 34.15 12.40 -27.66
CA LYS A 280 33.93 11.23 -28.53
C LYS A 280 34.76 11.26 -29.83
N LYS A 281 35.28 12.42 -30.26
CA LYS A 281 36.07 12.59 -31.49
C LYS A 281 37.58 12.74 -31.25
N ALA A 282 37.99 13.20 -30.08
CA ALA A 282 39.40 13.36 -29.69
C ALA A 282 40.13 12.00 -29.72
N GLN A 283 41.21 11.93 -30.51
CA GLN A 283 42.09 10.75 -30.58
C GLN A 283 43.23 10.81 -29.56
N ASP A 284 43.64 12.01 -29.16
CA ASP A 284 44.66 12.20 -28.12
C ASP A 284 44.10 12.07 -26.69
N LYS A 285 44.92 11.53 -25.78
CA LYS A 285 44.63 11.44 -24.35
C LYS A 285 44.65 12.81 -23.64
N GLY A 286 45.52 13.73 -24.07
CA GLY A 286 45.58 15.10 -23.54
C GLY A 286 44.31 15.88 -23.86
N GLU A 287 43.93 15.96 -25.15
CA GLU A 287 42.66 16.56 -25.59
C GLU A 287 41.45 15.96 -24.87
N ARG A 288 41.36 14.63 -24.81
CA ARG A 288 40.25 13.93 -24.14
C ARG A 288 40.20 14.25 -22.64
N SER A 289 41.34 14.39 -21.98
CA SER A 289 41.44 14.82 -20.58
C SER A 289 41.00 16.28 -20.40
N HIS A 290 41.40 17.18 -21.31
CA HIS A 290 40.97 18.58 -21.29
C HIS A 290 39.44 18.71 -21.38
N PHE A 291 38.81 18.06 -22.37
CA PHE A 291 37.35 18.12 -22.52
C PHE A 291 36.62 17.51 -21.32
N LEU A 292 37.14 16.43 -20.70
CA LEU A 292 36.58 15.89 -19.46
C LEU A 292 36.71 16.87 -18.26
N GLY A 293 37.78 17.67 -18.22
CA GLY A 293 37.92 18.79 -17.28
C GLY A 293 36.87 19.88 -17.50
N GLU A 294 36.68 20.31 -18.75
CA GLU A 294 35.68 21.29 -19.19
C GLU A 294 34.25 20.82 -18.87
N ILE A 295 33.92 19.56 -19.15
CA ILE A 295 32.64 18.94 -18.75
C ILE A 295 32.45 18.99 -17.23
N LYS A 296 33.50 18.76 -16.44
CA LYS A 296 33.43 18.75 -14.97
C LYS A 296 33.24 20.15 -14.39
N THR A 297 33.85 21.19 -14.96
CA THR A 297 33.59 22.57 -14.54
C THR A 297 32.21 23.04 -14.96
N LEU A 298 31.77 22.76 -16.20
CA LEU A 298 30.43 23.11 -16.67
C LEU A 298 29.32 22.39 -15.89
N ARG A 299 29.47 21.09 -15.55
CA ARG A 299 28.52 20.37 -14.67
C ARG A 299 28.45 20.98 -13.27
N LYS A 300 29.59 21.45 -12.74
CA LYS A 300 29.62 22.14 -11.44
C LYS A 300 28.84 23.45 -11.51
N GLU A 301 29.11 24.30 -12.52
CA GLU A 301 28.36 25.55 -12.68
C GLU A 301 26.87 25.29 -12.93
N LEU A 302 26.51 24.36 -13.82
CA LEU A 302 25.12 23.96 -14.07
C LEU A 302 24.39 23.66 -12.75
N LYS A 303 25.01 22.84 -11.88
CA LYS A 303 24.44 22.50 -10.58
C LYS A 303 24.31 23.73 -9.66
N GLU A 304 25.33 24.59 -9.58
CA GLU A 304 25.29 25.79 -8.73
C GLU A 304 24.21 26.79 -9.21
N ARG A 305 24.06 26.96 -10.53
CA ARG A 305 23.00 27.78 -11.15
C ARG A 305 21.61 27.18 -10.94
N GLU A 306 21.45 25.87 -11.12
CA GLU A 306 20.19 25.15 -10.87
C GLU A 306 19.80 25.20 -9.39
N GLU A 307 20.72 24.94 -8.45
CA GLU A 307 20.45 25.00 -7.01
C GLU A 307 20.09 26.43 -6.55
N ALA A 308 20.70 27.47 -7.12
CA ALA A 308 20.28 28.85 -6.88
C ALA A 308 18.87 29.17 -7.43
N ALA A 309 18.57 28.75 -8.66
CA ALA A 309 17.25 28.94 -9.28
C ALA A 309 16.15 28.17 -8.55
N MET A 310 16.44 26.95 -8.07
CA MET A 310 15.55 26.17 -7.21
C MET A 310 15.29 26.86 -5.87
N ALA A 311 16.34 27.33 -5.19
CA ALA A 311 16.20 28.04 -3.92
C ALA A 311 15.30 29.28 -4.06
N ALA A 312 15.46 30.05 -5.15
CA ALA A 312 14.61 31.19 -5.45
C ALA A 312 13.14 30.78 -5.72
N ALA A 313 12.90 29.79 -6.59
CA ALA A 313 11.55 29.31 -6.91
C ALA A 313 10.82 28.73 -5.68
N LEU A 314 11.53 27.93 -4.86
CA LEU A 314 11.03 27.41 -3.59
C LEU A 314 10.67 28.53 -2.63
N SER A 315 11.58 29.49 -2.40
CA SER A 315 11.37 30.58 -1.45
C SER A 315 10.20 31.49 -1.82
N GLN A 316 9.96 31.69 -3.13
CA GLN A 316 8.87 32.49 -3.65
C GLN A 316 7.49 31.80 -3.63
N ALA A 317 7.43 30.47 -3.52
CA ALA A 317 6.15 29.76 -3.41
C ALA A 317 5.44 30.08 -2.08
N ASN A 318 4.11 30.19 -2.09
CA ASN A 318 3.30 30.18 -0.87
C ASN A 318 3.02 28.75 -0.41
N ILE A 319 2.83 27.85 -1.38
CA ILE A 319 2.45 26.46 -1.17
C ILE A 319 3.41 25.56 -1.96
N VAL A 320 4.08 24.65 -1.27
CA VAL A 320 4.94 23.63 -1.87
C VAL A 320 4.26 22.26 -1.70
N LEU A 321 4.16 21.49 -2.77
CA LEU A 321 3.40 20.22 -2.80
C LEU A 321 4.31 19.05 -3.19
N ALA A 322 4.37 18.01 -2.36
CA ALA A 322 5.21 16.84 -2.59
C ALA A 322 4.49 15.55 -2.17
N THR A 323 5.00 14.37 -2.55
CA THR A 323 4.66 13.17 -1.76
C THR A 323 5.41 13.21 -0.42
N ASN A 324 4.95 12.47 0.59
CA ASN A 324 5.67 12.33 1.87
C ASN A 324 7.16 11.99 1.66
N THR A 325 7.45 11.09 0.71
CA THR A 325 8.82 10.69 0.32
C THR A 325 9.53 11.68 -0.61
N GLY A 326 8.81 12.61 -1.24
CA GLY A 326 9.35 13.71 -2.03
C GLY A 326 9.81 14.90 -1.19
N ALA A 327 9.16 15.14 -0.05
CA ALA A 327 9.50 16.18 0.93
C ALA A 327 10.79 15.89 1.75
N SER A 328 11.67 15.03 1.26
CA SER A 328 12.83 14.56 2.01
C SER A 328 13.99 15.57 2.02
N SER A 329 14.83 15.50 3.06
CA SER A 329 16.00 16.35 3.27
C SER A 329 17.15 16.11 2.29
N ASP A 330 17.06 15.11 1.40
CA ASP A 330 17.95 14.95 0.24
C ASP A 330 17.35 15.48 -1.07
N GLY A 331 16.09 15.94 -1.06
CA GLY A 331 15.40 16.56 -2.18
C GLY A 331 15.57 18.08 -2.23
N PRO A 332 14.77 18.79 -3.05
CA PRO A 332 14.86 20.24 -3.23
C PRO A 332 14.70 21.04 -1.91
N LEU A 333 13.94 20.53 -0.94
CA LEU A 333 13.72 21.16 0.36
C LEU A 333 14.98 21.34 1.21
N LYS A 334 16.11 20.71 0.84
CA LYS A 334 17.43 20.98 1.45
C LYS A 334 17.93 22.42 1.25
N LEU A 335 17.38 23.13 0.25
CA LEU A 335 17.79 24.48 -0.17
C LEU A 335 17.07 25.59 0.62
N LEU A 336 16.15 25.21 1.51
CA LEU A 336 15.37 26.11 2.35
C LEU A 336 15.88 26.05 3.80
N PRO A 337 15.77 27.15 4.58
CA PRO A 337 16.02 27.11 6.02
C PRO A 337 14.99 26.20 6.71
N GLU A 338 15.35 25.65 7.87
CA GLU A 338 14.49 24.69 8.59
C GLU A 338 13.22 25.33 9.16
N THR A 339 13.22 26.66 9.30
CA THR A 339 12.09 27.51 9.70
C THR A 339 11.23 27.99 8.53
N HIS A 340 11.38 27.43 7.31
CA HIS A 340 10.69 27.97 6.14
C HIS A 340 9.18 27.72 6.09
N PHE A 341 8.66 26.66 6.71
CA PHE A 341 7.24 26.31 6.68
C PHE A 341 6.61 26.46 8.06
N ASP A 342 5.47 27.16 8.11
CA ASP A 342 4.69 27.33 9.33
C ASP A 342 3.70 26.17 9.53
N LEU A 343 3.27 25.55 8.42
CA LEU A 343 2.23 24.53 8.39
C LEU A 343 2.59 23.36 7.44
N VAL A 344 2.50 22.13 7.95
CA VAL A 344 2.48 20.90 7.16
C VAL A 344 1.07 20.36 7.05
N VAL A 345 0.57 20.15 5.83
CA VAL A 345 -0.70 19.46 5.57
C VAL A 345 -0.40 18.07 5.02
N ILE A 346 -1.04 17.02 5.56
CA ILE A 346 -0.92 15.65 5.02
C ILE A 346 -2.30 15.12 4.66
N ASP A 347 -2.62 15.07 3.36
CA ASP A 347 -3.82 14.41 2.85
C ASP A 347 -3.61 12.90 2.70
N GLU A 348 -4.69 12.14 2.79
CA GLU A 348 -4.73 10.68 2.90
C GLU A 348 -3.76 10.09 3.96
N CYS A 349 -3.56 10.81 5.08
CA CYS A 349 -2.65 10.42 6.16
C CYS A 349 -2.99 9.06 6.78
N ALA A 350 -4.26 8.62 6.73
CA ALA A 350 -4.68 7.29 7.16
C ALA A 350 -4.14 6.14 6.29
N GLN A 351 -3.80 6.42 5.02
CA GLN A 351 -3.20 5.46 4.08
C GLN A 351 -1.66 5.52 4.09
N ALA A 352 -1.08 6.37 4.96
CA ALA A 352 0.35 6.59 5.04
C ALA A 352 0.98 5.83 6.23
N LEU A 353 2.15 5.22 6.00
CA LEU A 353 3.01 4.75 7.09
C LEU A 353 3.39 5.94 7.98
N GLU A 354 3.31 5.80 9.30
CA GLU A 354 3.72 6.86 10.23
C GLU A 354 5.17 7.33 9.97
N ALA A 355 6.09 6.39 9.72
CA ALA A 355 7.48 6.68 9.35
C ALA A 355 7.64 7.54 8.08
N SER A 356 6.60 7.62 7.23
CA SER A 356 6.58 8.52 6.06
C SER A 356 6.08 9.91 6.40
N CYS A 357 5.12 10.04 7.31
CA CYS A 357 4.62 11.33 7.78
C CYS A 357 5.71 12.10 8.53
N TRP A 358 6.59 11.39 9.25
CA TRP A 358 7.78 11.98 9.88
C TRP A 358 8.82 12.58 8.92
N ILE A 359 8.67 12.42 7.59
CA ILE A 359 9.51 13.13 6.61
C ILE A 359 9.13 14.64 6.55
N PRO A 360 7.89 15.04 6.19
CA PRO A 360 7.49 16.45 6.21
C PRO A 360 7.25 17.02 7.62
N LEU A 361 6.77 16.24 8.60
CA LEU A 361 6.39 16.78 9.93
C LEU A 361 7.54 17.47 10.68
N LEU A 362 8.79 17.10 10.42
CA LEU A 362 9.97 17.75 11.01
C LEU A 362 10.30 19.14 10.41
N LYS A 363 9.47 19.65 9.48
CA LYS A 363 9.69 20.92 8.76
C LYS A 363 8.76 22.08 9.16
N ALA A 364 7.83 21.89 10.09
CA ALA A 364 6.93 22.94 10.57
C ALA A 364 6.56 22.78 12.05
N PRO A 365 6.18 23.86 12.75
CA PRO A 365 5.67 23.81 14.12
C PRO A 365 4.22 23.31 14.23
N LYS A 366 3.45 23.36 13.13
CA LYS A 366 2.04 22.94 13.09
C LYS A 366 1.80 21.91 11.99
N CYS A 367 0.92 20.94 12.25
CA CYS A 367 0.40 20.06 11.21
C CYS A 367 -1.13 19.92 11.20
N ILE A 368 -1.65 19.64 10.02
CA ILE A 368 -3.06 19.29 9.77
C ILE A 368 -3.07 17.96 9.01
N LEU A 369 -3.58 16.92 9.65
CA LEU A 369 -3.67 15.57 9.10
C LEU A 369 -5.09 15.33 8.59
N ALA A 370 -5.25 14.90 7.34
CA ALA A 370 -6.55 14.56 6.79
C ALA A 370 -6.56 13.15 6.19
N GLY A 371 -7.70 12.47 6.28
CA GLY A 371 -7.86 11.13 5.75
C GLY A 371 -9.10 10.45 6.30
N ASP A 372 -9.10 9.12 6.25
CA ASP A 372 -10.15 8.29 6.84
C ASP A 372 -9.57 6.95 7.33
N HIS A 373 -9.48 6.79 8.65
CA HIS A 373 -8.97 5.57 9.28
C HIS A 373 -9.99 4.40 9.27
N LYS A 374 -11.20 4.61 8.73
CA LYS A 374 -12.18 3.55 8.43
C LYS A 374 -12.06 3.04 6.99
N GLN A 375 -11.30 3.72 6.12
CA GLN A 375 -10.89 3.21 4.81
C GLN A 375 -9.52 2.49 4.92
N LEU A 376 -9.00 2.00 3.78
CA LEU A 376 -7.83 1.12 3.74
C LEU A 376 -6.58 1.71 4.46
N PRO A 377 -5.89 0.91 5.31
CA PRO A 377 -4.63 1.29 5.96
C PRO A 377 -3.45 1.25 4.95
N PRO A 378 -2.24 1.74 5.32
CA PRO A 378 -1.04 1.54 4.51
C PRO A 378 -0.80 0.06 4.18
N THR A 379 -0.58 -0.26 2.90
CA THR A 379 -0.37 -1.64 2.43
C THR A 379 0.97 -2.21 2.91
N ILE A 380 0.94 -3.24 3.76
CA ILE A 380 2.13 -3.91 4.30
C ILE A 380 2.28 -5.29 3.68
N ILE A 381 3.45 -5.60 3.09
CA ILE A 381 3.75 -6.92 2.51
C ILE A 381 4.08 -7.97 3.59
N SER A 382 4.74 -7.56 4.68
CA SER A 382 5.02 -8.45 5.81
C SER A 382 3.86 -8.45 6.80
N HIS A 383 3.06 -9.52 6.79
CA HIS A 383 1.97 -9.71 7.76
C HIS A 383 2.46 -9.64 9.21
N ARG A 384 3.67 -10.14 9.49
CA ARG A 384 4.30 -10.01 10.82
C ARG A 384 4.51 -8.54 11.19
N ALA A 385 5.11 -7.74 10.31
CA ALA A 385 5.33 -6.33 10.59
C ALA A 385 4.01 -5.54 10.72
N ALA A 386 2.98 -5.93 9.96
CA ALA A 386 1.64 -5.37 10.12
C ALA A 386 1.06 -5.66 11.51
N ALA A 387 1.14 -6.90 11.98
CA ALA A 387 0.69 -7.32 13.31
C ALA A 387 1.52 -6.69 14.44
N GLU A 388 2.81 -6.46 14.23
CA GLU A 388 3.71 -5.70 15.13
C GLU A 388 3.46 -4.17 15.07
N GLY A 389 2.42 -3.72 14.37
CA GLY A 389 1.90 -2.34 14.41
C GLY A 389 2.25 -1.46 13.20
N LEU A 390 2.98 -1.95 12.19
CA LEU A 390 3.36 -1.14 11.02
C LEU A 390 2.16 -0.74 10.13
N SER A 391 1.01 -1.41 10.27
CA SER A 391 -0.25 -1.04 9.62
C SER A 391 -0.96 0.13 10.29
N LEU A 392 -0.65 0.47 11.55
CA LEU A 392 -1.26 1.58 12.27
C LEU A 392 -0.76 2.90 11.69
N SER A 393 -1.68 3.69 11.12
CA SER A 393 -1.34 5.01 10.60
C SER A 393 -1.19 6.04 11.73
N LEU A 394 -0.38 7.08 11.50
CA LEU A 394 -0.24 8.20 12.44
C LEU A 394 -1.61 8.84 12.77
N MET A 395 -2.44 9.04 11.74
CA MET A 395 -3.77 9.62 11.90
C MET A 395 -4.66 8.75 12.81
N GLU A 396 -4.64 7.43 12.63
CA GLU A 396 -5.43 6.51 13.45
C GLU A 396 -4.96 6.48 14.91
N ARG A 397 -3.63 6.41 15.13
CA ARG A 397 -3.02 6.46 16.47
C ARG A 397 -3.40 7.73 17.24
N LEU A 398 -3.35 8.88 16.57
CA LEU A 398 -3.68 10.17 17.19
C LEU A 398 -5.18 10.37 17.38
N ALA A 399 -6.01 9.96 16.40
CA ALA A 399 -7.46 10.08 16.49
C ALA A 399 -8.04 9.22 17.62
N GLY A 400 -7.53 7.99 17.79
CA GLY A 400 -7.93 7.10 18.88
C GLY A 400 -7.53 7.60 20.28
N HIS A 401 -6.45 8.39 20.39
CA HIS A 401 -5.99 8.95 21.66
C HIS A 401 -6.67 10.29 22.02
N TYR A 402 -6.75 11.22 21.07
CA TYR A 402 -7.23 12.58 21.36
C TYR A 402 -8.72 12.81 21.09
N GLY A 403 -9.35 12.00 20.23
CA GLY A 403 -10.75 12.18 19.83
C GLY A 403 -11.05 13.62 19.42
N GLU A 404 -12.20 14.14 19.85
CA GLU A 404 -12.72 15.48 19.50
C GLU A 404 -11.86 16.66 20.01
N ARG A 405 -10.81 16.40 20.81
CA ARG A 405 -9.80 17.43 21.17
C ARG A 405 -8.88 17.80 20.00
N ALA A 406 -8.67 16.88 19.07
CA ALA A 406 -7.83 17.07 17.88
C ALA A 406 -8.57 16.77 16.57
N VAL A 407 -9.66 16.00 16.61
CA VAL A 407 -10.40 15.54 15.43
C VAL A 407 -11.64 16.40 15.17
N ARG A 408 -11.89 16.73 13.91
CA ARG A 408 -13.21 17.05 13.37
C ARG A 408 -13.57 16.09 12.25
N MET A 409 -14.85 15.69 12.22
CA MET A 409 -15.37 14.75 11.23
C MET A 409 -16.37 15.47 10.32
N LEU A 410 -16.17 15.34 9.02
CA LEU A 410 -17.10 15.86 8.02
C LEU A 410 -18.32 14.92 7.92
N THR A 411 -19.53 15.48 7.91
CA THR A 411 -20.78 14.71 8.07
C THR A 411 -21.72 14.76 6.87
N VAL A 412 -21.63 15.78 6.02
CA VAL A 412 -22.41 15.86 4.78
C VAL A 412 -21.63 15.22 3.63
N GLN A 413 -22.24 14.29 2.89
CA GLN A 413 -21.62 13.63 1.74
C GLN A 413 -22.33 13.91 0.41
N TYR A 414 -21.53 14.06 -0.65
CA TYR A 414 -21.91 14.59 -1.96
C TYR A 414 -21.71 13.56 -3.10
N ARG A 415 -21.65 12.27 -2.78
CA ARG A 415 -21.33 11.18 -3.72
C ARG A 415 -22.49 10.19 -3.90
N MET A 416 -22.93 9.60 -2.80
CA MET A 416 -23.69 8.36 -2.75
C MET A 416 -25.19 8.62 -2.62
N HIS A 417 -26.00 7.78 -3.26
CA HIS A 417 -27.42 7.63 -2.95
C HIS A 417 -27.61 7.31 -1.46
N ARG A 418 -28.69 7.81 -0.85
CA ARG A 418 -28.92 7.70 0.60
C ARG A 418 -28.80 6.25 1.10
N LEU A 419 -29.46 5.30 0.44
CA LEU A 419 -29.45 3.88 0.82
C LEU A 419 -28.05 3.21 0.73
N ILE A 420 -27.14 3.73 -0.10
CA ILE A 420 -25.74 3.26 -0.18
C ILE A 420 -24.93 3.83 1.00
N MET A 421 -25.16 5.10 1.32
CA MET A 421 -24.53 5.79 2.44
C MET A 421 -24.97 5.22 3.79
N GLU A 422 -26.25 4.92 3.99
CA GLU A 422 -26.82 4.51 5.29
C GLU A 422 -26.15 3.26 5.87
N TRP A 423 -25.85 2.26 5.04
CA TRP A 423 -25.08 1.08 5.46
C TRP A 423 -23.71 1.48 6.01
N ALA A 424 -22.90 2.19 5.21
CA ALA A 424 -21.55 2.57 5.59
C ALA A 424 -21.55 3.49 6.83
N SER A 425 -22.48 4.46 6.85
CA SER A 425 -22.72 5.38 7.97
C SER A 425 -22.93 4.63 9.27
N SER A 426 -23.85 3.67 9.28
CA SER A 426 -24.24 2.90 10.47
C SER A 426 -23.10 1.98 10.95
N GLU A 427 -22.50 1.22 10.03
CA GLU A 427 -21.48 0.23 10.35
C GLU A 427 -20.13 0.83 10.80
N LEU A 428 -19.67 1.92 10.16
CA LEU A 428 -18.28 2.39 10.33
C LEU A 428 -18.16 3.81 10.92
N TYR A 429 -19.19 4.65 10.81
CA TYR A 429 -19.14 6.07 11.18
C TYR A 429 -20.11 6.48 12.30
N GLY A 430 -20.86 5.51 12.85
CA GLY A 430 -21.78 5.70 13.98
C GLY A 430 -23.09 6.40 13.62
N GLY A 431 -23.59 6.21 12.39
CA GLY A 431 -24.81 6.85 11.88
C GLY A 431 -24.66 8.33 11.52
N ARG A 432 -23.46 8.91 11.64
CA ARG A 432 -23.23 10.37 11.56
C ARG A 432 -23.11 10.95 10.13
N LEU A 433 -23.21 10.13 9.08
CA LEU A 433 -23.23 10.64 7.69
C LEU A 433 -24.64 11.01 7.26
N SER A 434 -24.76 12.14 6.56
CA SER A 434 -25.98 12.66 5.95
C SER A 434 -25.77 12.88 4.45
N ALA A 435 -26.75 12.55 3.63
CA ALA A 435 -26.67 12.69 2.18
C ALA A 435 -27.11 14.11 1.77
N HIS A 436 -26.27 14.83 1.03
CA HIS A 436 -26.65 16.11 0.45
C HIS A 436 -27.85 15.94 -0.50
N PRO A 437 -28.85 16.84 -0.54
CA PRO A 437 -30.05 16.67 -1.37
C PRO A 437 -29.77 16.39 -2.85
N SER A 438 -28.67 16.90 -3.41
CA SER A 438 -28.26 16.66 -4.80
C SER A 438 -27.82 15.22 -5.12
N VAL A 439 -27.63 14.37 -4.11
CA VAL A 439 -27.30 12.93 -4.27
C VAL A 439 -28.22 12.01 -3.48
N ALA A 440 -29.00 12.52 -2.53
CA ALA A 440 -29.80 11.68 -1.63
C ALA A 440 -30.75 10.71 -2.34
N GLN A 441 -31.27 11.07 -3.52
CA GLN A 441 -32.26 10.31 -4.29
C GLN A 441 -31.83 9.99 -5.74
N HIS A 442 -30.56 10.22 -6.13
CA HIS A 442 -30.13 10.05 -7.52
C HIS A 442 -29.95 8.58 -7.96
N LEU A 443 -30.49 8.23 -9.13
CA LEU A 443 -30.55 6.88 -9.70
C LEU A 443 -29.92 6.85 -11.09
N LEU A 444 -29.64 5.66 -11.64
CA LEU A 444 -28.99 5.56 -12.96
C LEU A 444 -29.88 6.08 -14.09
N ARG A 445 -31.20 5.89 -14.00
CA ARG A 445 -32.18 6.43 -14.96
C ARG A 445 -32.18 7.95 -15.09
N ASP A 446 -31.69 8.69 -14.09
CA ASP A 446 -31.61 10.17 -14.17
C ASP A 446 -30.38 10.65 -14.97
N LEU A 447 -29.56 9.74 -15.51
CA LEU A 447 -28.41 10.09 -16.35
C LEU A 447 -28.85 10.38 -17.80
N PRO A 448 -28.31 11.42 -18.47
CA PRO A 448 -28.69 11.75 -19.84
C PRO A 448 -28.42 10.62 -20.85
N GLY A 449 -29.52 10.06 -21.36
CA GLY A 449 -29.54 8.96 -22.34
C GLY A 449 -29.71 7.57 -21.75
N VAL A 450 -29.99 7.44 -20.46
CA VAL A 450 -30.33 6.15 -19.82
C VAL A 450 -31.85 5.94 -19.82
N SER A 451 -32.27 4.72 -20.13
CA SER A 451 -33.67 4.28 -20.11
C SER A 451 -34.08 3.85 -18.70
N ASP A 452 -35.37 4.02 -18.33
CA ASP A 452 -35.87 3.46 -17.06
C ASP A 452 -36.12 1.95 -17.22
N THR A 453 -35.34 1.15 -16.51
CA THR A 453 -35.38 -0.31 -16.41
C THR A 453 -35.33 -0.70 -14.93
N GLU A 454 -35.60 -1.96 -14.58
CA GLU A 454 -35.40 -2.41 -13.19
C GLU A 454 -33.98 -2.08 -12.72
N GLU A 455 -32.96 -2.49 -13.48
CA GLU A 455 -31.52 -2.31 -13.19
C GLU A 455 -31.08 -0.85 -13.08
N THR A 456 -31.87 0.12 -13.55
CA THR A 456 -31.51 1.55 -13.50
C THR A 456 -32.39 2.35 -12.54
N SER A 457 -33.51 1.77 -12.09
CA SER A 457 -34.42 2.29 -11.07
C SER A 457 -33.98 2.02 -9.62
N MET A 458 -33.07 1.07 -9.35
CA MET A 458 -32.62 0.78 -7.97
C MET A 458 -31.16 1.17 -7.69
N PRO A 459 -30.84 1.65 -6.46
CA PRO A 459 -29.47 2.01 -6.06
C PRO A 459 -28.68 0.85 -5.43
N LEU A 460 -29.35 -0.26 -5.11
CA LEU A 460 -28.80 -1.43 -4.44
C LEU A 460 -29.30 -2.70 -5.15
N LEU A 461 -28.36 -3.57 -5.58
CA LEU A 461 -28.66 -4.86 -6.18
C LEU A 461 -27.79 -5.96 -5.55
N LEU A 462 -28.39 -7.12 -5.26
CA LEU A 462 -27.69 -8.34 -4.84
C LEU A 462 -28.02 -9.46 -5.83
N ILE A 463 -26.99 -10.04 -6.45
CA ILE A 463 -27.08 -11.25 -7.28
C ILE A 463 -26.47 -12.39 -6.47
N ASP A 464 -27.31 -13.22 -5.85
CA ASP A 464 -26.88 -14.31 -4.97
C ASP A 464 -26.58 -15.59 -5.76
N THR A 465 -25.36 -16.11 -5.59
CA THR A 465 -24.89 -17.35 -6.19
C THR A 465 -24.99 -18.56 -5.24
N ALA A 466 -25.49 -18.36 -4.01
CA ALA A 466 -25.67 -19.42 -3.04
C ALA A 466 -26.53 -20.57 -3.59
N GLY A 467 -26.06 -21.81 -3.44
CA GLY A 467 -26.74 -23.00 -3.95
C GLY A 467 -26.67 -23.22 -5.47
N CYS A 468 -26.19 -22.23 -6.24
CA CYS A 468 -26.16 -22.26 -7.71
C CYS A 468 -24.93 -23.02 -8.28
N GLY A 469 -24.08 -23.60 -7.43
CA GLY A 469 -22.89 -24.36 -7.83
C GLY A 469 -21.69 -23.54 -8.32
N LEU A 470 -21.78 -22.21 -8.29
CA LEU A 470 -20.77 -21.27 -8.80
C LEU A 470 -19.62 -21.08 -7.79
N PHE A 471 -18.82 -22.14 -7.60
CA PHE A 471 -17.72 -22.18 -6.63
C PHE A 471 -16.45 -21.44 -7.09
N GLU A 472 -15.60 -21.08 -6.14
CA GLU A 472 -14.27 -20.53 -6.41
C GLU A 472 -13.29 -21.57 -6.99
N LEU A 473 -12.31 -21.11 -7.77
CA LEU A 473 -11.28 -21.98 -8.35
C LEU A 473 -10.28 -22.48 -7.30
N GLU A 474 -10.02 -23.79 -7.33
CA GLU A 474 -8.91 -24.44 -6.65
C GLU A 474 -7.64 -24.27 -7.49
N VAL A 475 -6.84 -23.26 -7.14
CA VAL A 475 -5.56 -22.91 -7.79
C VAL A 475 -4.42 -23.13 -6.79
N GLU A 476 -3.28 -23.64 -7.27
CA GLU A 476 -2.08 -23.91 -6.46
C GLU A 476 -1.48 -22.66 -5.81
N ASP A 477 -1.69 -21.48 -6.39
CA ASP A 477 -1.30 -20.20 -5.81
C ASP A 477 -2.35 -19.73 -4.78
N GLU A 478 -2.12 -20.07 -3.51
CA GLU A 478 -2.97 -19.68 -2.38
C GLU A 478 -3.18 -18.15 -2.24
N GLN A 479 -2.34 -17.32 -2.88
CA GLN A 479 -2.40 -15.87 -2.78
C GLN A 479 -3.53 -15.24 -3.62
N SER A 480 -4.20 -15.99 -4.50
CA SER A 480 -5.31 -15.46 -5.31
C SER A 480 -6.48 -16.42 -5.51
N LYS A 481 -7.64 -15.87 -5.87
CA LYS A 481 -8.88 -16.60 -6.15
C LYS A 481 -9.60 -15.98 -7.35
N GLY A 482 -10.36 -16.82 -8.05
CA GLY A 482 -11.24 -16.45 -9.16
C GLY A 482 -12.50 -17.32 -9.12
N ASN A 483 -13.59 -16.84 -9.73
CA ASN A 483 -14.88 -17.50 -9.79
C ASN A 483 -15.50 -17.22 -11.18
N PRO A 484 -15.47 -18.21 -12.10
CA PRO A 484 -15.98 -18.04 -13.47
C PRO A 484 -17.48 -17.73 -13.54
N GLY A 485 -18.28 -18.22 -12.60
CA GLY A 485 -19.71 -17.94 -12.54
C GLY A 485 -19.98 -16.48 -12.23
N GLU A 486 -19.28 -15.91 -11.24
CA GLU A 486 -19.37 -14.47 -10.98
C GLU A 486 -18.89 -13.62 -12.17
N VAL A 487 -17.89 -14.07 -12.95
CA VAL A 487 -17.45 -13.35 -14.16
C VAL A 487 -18.58 -13.26 -15.19
N GLN A 488 -19.34 -14.34 -15.40
CA GLN A 488 -20.49 -14.37 -16.32
C GLN A 488 -21.62 -13.47 -15.83
N LEU A 489 -22.00 -13.58 -14.56
CA LEU A 489 -23.07 -12.77 -13.95
C LEU A 489 -22.76 -11.26 -13.98
N VAL A 490 -21.52 -10.89 -13.68
CA VAL A 490 -21.04 -9.51 -13.81
C VAL A 490 -21.10 -9.07 -15.27
N GLY A 491 -20.72 -9.91 -16.23
CA GLY A 491 -20.80 -9.60 -17.65
C GLY A 491 -22.23 -9.34 -18.14
N LEU A 492 -23.18 -10.17 -17.74
CA LEU A 492 -24.61 -10.00 -18.04
C LEU A 492 -25.16 -8.70 -17.46
N HIS A 493 -24.84 -8.37 -16.20
CA HIS A 493 -25.30 -7.13 -15.57
C HIS A 493 -24.62 -5.88 -16.16
N VAL A 494 -23.32 -5.92 -16.48
CA VAL A 494 -22.63 -4.86 -17.24
C VAL A 494 -23.34 -4.63 -18.58
N GLN A 495 -23.68 -5.70 -19.30
CA GLN A 495 -24.34 -5.60 -20.59
C GLN A 495 -25.73 -4.97 -20.45
N ALA A 496 -26.55 -5.40 -19.49
CA ALA A 496 -27.86 -4.82 -19.21
C ALA A 496 -27.80 -3.31 -18.90
N LEU A 497 -26.81 -2.85 -18.13
CA LEU A 497 -26.60 -1.42 -17.87
C LEU A 497 -26.20 -0.65 -19.15
N VAL A 498 -25.34 -1.22 -19.99
CA VAL A 498 -24.91 -0.58 -21.25
C VAL A 498 -26.03 -0.55 -22.28
N ASP A 499 -26.83 -1.61 -22.39
CA ASP A 499 -28.00 -1.68 -23.28
C ASP A 499 -29.11 -0.72 -22.82
N ALA A 500 -29.25 -0.48 -21.51
CA ALA A 500 -30.09 0.58 -20.96
C ALA A 500 -29.54 2.00 -21.21
N GLY A 501 -28.31 2.15 -21.72
CA GLY A 501 -27.68 3.43 -22.10
C GLY A 501 -26.62 3.96 -21.13
N VAL A 502 -26.27 3.23 -20.05
CA VAL A 502 -25.20 3.62 -19.13
C VAL A 502 -23.84 3.45 -19.81
N LYS A 503 -23.07 4.52 -19.96
CA LYS A 503 -21.80 4.50 -20.69
C LYS A 503 -20.76 3.69 -19.91
N ALA A 504 -20.03 2.79 -20.58
CA ALA A 504 -19.06 1.89 -19.94
C ALA A 504 -18.02 2.60 -19.04
N LYS A 505 -17.57 3.81 -19.42
CA LYS A 505 -16.67 4.66 -18.60
C LYS A 505 -17.26 5.11 -17.26
N ASP A 506 -18.58 5.17 -17.14
CA ASP A 506 -19.31 5.64 -15.95
C ASP A 506 -19.67 4.46 -15.02
N ILE A 507 -19.28 3.23 -15.42
CA ILE A 507 -19.34 1.98 -14.67
C ILE A 507 -17.92 1.62 -14.17
N ALA A 508 -17.81 0.87 -13.08
CA ALA A 508 -16.62 0.08 -12.77
C ALA A 508 -16.95 -1.31 -12.21
N VAL A 509 -16.05 -2.25 -12.43
CA VAL A 509 -16.09 -3.58 -11.81
C VAL A 509 -14.92 -3.71 -10.84
N VAL A 510 -15.22 -4.12 -9.61
CA VAL A 510 -14.24 -4.23 -8.52
C VAL A 510 -14.30 -5.61 -7.88
N ALA A 511 -13.15 -6.24 -7.67
CA ALA A 511 -13.04 -7.51 -6.93
C ALA A 511 -11.90 -7.46 -5.89
N PRO A 512 -11.92 -8.25 -4.81
CA PRO A 512 -10.80 -8.30 -3.85
C PRO A 512 -9.54 -8.98 -4.41
N TYR A 513 -9.68 -9.85 -5.43
CA TYR A 513 -8.65 -10.78 -5.87
C TYR A 513 -8.14 -10.47 -7.28
N ASN A 514 -6.81 -10.45 -7.45
CA ASN A 514 -6.19 -10.12 -8.75
C ASN A 514 -6.53 -11.12 -9.85
N LEU A 515 -6.59 -12.43 -9.55
CA LEU A 515 -6.99 -13.44 -10.54
C LEU A 515 -8.41 -13.17 -11.08
N GLN A 516 -9.38 -12.86 -10.20
CA GLN A 516 -10.72 -12.46 -10.66
C GLN A 516 -10.69 -11.19 -11.52
N VAL A 517 -9.91 -10.17 -11.12
CA VAL A 517 -9.76 -8.93 -11.88
C VAL A 517 -9.23 -9.20 -13.29
N ASP A 518 -8.28 -10.12 -13.46
CA ASP A 518 -7.72 -10.47 -14.77
C ASP A 518 -8.66 -11.37 -15.59
N MET A 519 -9.43 -12.27 -14.95
CA MET A 519 -10.52 -13.02 -15.62
C MET A 519 -11.63 -12.08 -16.13
N LEU A 520 -12.05 -11.13 -15.31
CA LEU A 520 -13.03 -10.08 -15.69
C LEU A 520 -12.52 -9.23 -16.87
N ARG A 521 -11.23 -8.86 -16.88
CA ARG A 521 -10.62 -8.15 -18.02
C ARG A 521 -10.62 -8.97 -19.30
N GLN A 522 -10.25 -10.24 -19.23
CA GLN A 522 -10.27 -11.15 -20.38
C GLN A 522 -11.68 -11.32 -20.96
N HIS A 523 -12.71 -11.31 -20.11
CA HIS A 523 -14.09 -11.44 -20.54
C HIS A 523 -14.70 -10.13 -21.09
N LEU A 524 -14.40 -8.98 -20.49
CA LEU A 524 -15.16 -7.74 -20.72
C LEU A 524 -14.42 -6.65 -21.50
N CYS A 525 -13.09 -6.55 -21.41
CA CYS A 525 -12.36 -5.40 -21.99
C CYS A 525 -12.35 -5.37 -23.53
N HIS A 526 -12.70 -6.48 -24.21
CA HIS A 526 -12.85 -6.47 -25.67
C HIS A 526 -14.15 -5.78 -26.11
N ASN A 527 -15.24 -6.01 -25.38
CA ASN A 527 -16.56 -5.44 -25.67
C ASN A 527 -16.67 -4.01 -25.14
N HIS A 528 -16.12 -3.77 -23.94
CA HIS A 528 -16.27 -2.52 -23.18
C HIS A 528 -14.90 -1.93 -22.80
N PRO A 529 -14.12 -1.39 -23.77
CA PRO A 529 -12.73 -0.95 -23.53
C PRO A 529 -12.59 0.27 -22.61
N GLU A 530 -13.65 1.06 -22.39
CA GLU A 530 -13.64 2.18 -21.42
C GLU A 530 -13.99 1.76 -19.97
N LEU A 531 -14.38 0.50 -19.75
CA LEU A 531 -14.79 -0.03 -18.44
C LEU A 531 -13.60 -0.17 -17.48
N GLU A 532 -13.67 0.44 -16.30
CA GLU A 532 -12.60 0.30 -15.30
C GLU A 532 -12.76 -0.99 -14.47
N ILE A 533 -11.88 -1.97 -14.70
CA ILE A 533 -11.85 -3.25 -13.96
C ILE A 533 -10.58 -3.34 -13.09
N LYS A 534 -10.72 -3.36 -11.75
CA LYS A 534 -9.58 -3.28 -10.80
C LYS A 534 -9.82 -4.04 -9.50
N SER A 535 -8.73 -4.21 -8.73
CA SER A 535 -8.84 -4.54 -7.31
C SER A 535 -9.35 -3.35 -6.49
N VAL A 536 -9.92 -3.61 -5.31
CA VAL A 536 -10.44 -2.55 -4.40
C VAL A 536 -9.36 -1.52 -4.09
N ASP A 537 -8.18 -2.00 -3.68
CA ASP A 537 -7.00 -1.20 -3.36
C ASP A 537 -6.54 -0.36 -4.59
N GLY A 538 -6.73 -0.88 -5.81
CA GLY A 538 -6.49 -0.18 -7.08
C GLY A 538 -7.58 0.81 -7.50
N PHE A 539 -8.72 0.85 -6.80
CA PHE A 539 -9.84 1.79 -7.02
C PHE A 539 -9.93 2.89 -5.95
N GLN A 540 -8.99 2.91 -5.01
CA GLN A 540 -8.86 3.94 -3.97
C GLN A 540 -8.80 5.35 -4.58
N GLY A 541 -9.47 6.31 -3.94
CA GLY A 541 -9.59 7.69 -4.43
C GLY A 541 -10.52 7.91 -5.64
N ARG A 542 -11.04 6.87 -6.28
CA ARG A 542 -11.99 6.97 -7.41
C ARG A 542 -13.46 6.90 -6.96
N GLU A 543 -14.35 7.12 -7.91
CA GLU A 543 -15.82 6.95 -7.86
C GLU A 543 -16.39 6.74 -9.28
N LYS A 544 -17.61 6.17 -9.37
CA LYS A 544 -18.36 5.94 -10.63
C LYS A 544 -19.87 6.04 -10.38
N GLU A 545 -20.65 6.19 -11.44
CA GLU A 545 -22.11 6.22 -11.34
C GLU A 545 -22.66 4.85 -10.90
N ALA A 546 -22.20 3.77 -11.56
CA ALA A 546 -22.45 2.38 -11.17
C ALA A 546 -21.16 1.67 -10.74
N VAL A 547 -21.21 0.84 -9.69
CA VAL A 547 -20.10 -0.03 -9.28
C VAL A 547 -20.61 -1.45 -9.02
N ILE A 548 -19.98 -2.43 -9.67
CA ILE A 548 -20.33 -3.85 -9.55
C ILE A 548 -19.20 -4.56 -8.79
N LEU A 549 -19.56 -5.21 -7.68
CA LEU A 549 -18.64 -5.91 -6.79
C LEU A 549 -18.74 -7.42 -7.00
N SER A 550 -17.63 -8.08 -7.36
CA SER A 550 -17.50 -9.55 -7.37
C SER A 550 -16.73 -9.98 -6.12
N PHE A 551 -17.37 -10.73 -5.22
CA PHE A 551 -16.77 -11.14 -3.95
C PHE A 551 -15.97 -12.44 -4.04
N VAL A 552 -16.14 -13.23 -5.09
CA VAL A 552 -15.38 -14.42 -5.51
C VAL A 552 -15.57 -15.65 -4.62
N ARG A 553 -15.63 -15.47 -3.30
CA ARG A 553 -15.57 -16.57 -2.33
C ARG A 553 -16.90 -17.32 -2.27
N SER A 554 -16.85 -18.57 -2.75
CA SER A 554 -17.92 -19.55 -2.66
C SER A 554 -17.29 -20.91 -2.38
N ASN A 555 -17.41 -21.40 -1.14
CA ASN A 555 -16.78 -22.64 -0.69
C ASN A 555 -17.51 -23.26 0.50
N ARG A 556 -17.44 -24.59 0.61
CA ARG A 556 -18.16 -25.37 1.64
C ARG A 556 -17.71 -25.12 3.09
N LYS A 557 -16.63 -24.36 3.30
CA LYS A 557 -16.08 -24.06 4.63
C LYS A 557 -16.53 -22.70 5.18
N GLY A 558 -17.14 -21.84 4.36
CA GLY A 558 -17.46 -20.46 4.75
C GLY A 558 -16.23 -19.54 4.88
N GLU A 559 -15.10 -19.88 4.26
CA GLU A 559 -13.87 -19.09 4.31
C GLU A 559 -13.95 -17.86 3.38
N VAL A 560 -13.86 -16.64 3.91
CA VAL A 560 -13.99 -15.40 3.11
C VAL A 560 -12.65 -14.70 2.79
N GLY A 561 -11.54 -15.08 3.43
CA GLY A 561 -10.20 -14.55 3.14
C GLY A 561 -10.11 -13.01 3.17
N PHE A 562 -9.72 -12.41 2.04
CA PHE A 562 -9.50 -10.95 1.90
C PHE A 562 -10.75 -10.09 2.11
N LEU A 563 -11.95 -10.69 2.08
CA LEU A 563 -13.22 -10.03 2.41
C LEU A 563 -13.39 -9.78 3.92
N ALA A 564 -12.60 -10.43 4.78
CA ALA A 564 -12.68 -10.24 6.24
C ALA A 564 -12.18 -8.86 6.71
N GLU A 565 -11.52 -8.10 5.83
CA GLU A 565 -11.06 -6.73 6.10
C GLU A 565 -12.20 -5.73 5.85
N GLU A 566 -12.92 -5.36 6.92
CA GLU A 566 -14.09 -4.47 6.89
C GLU A 566 -13.79 -3.14 6.17
N ARG A 567 -12.58 -2.58 6.34
CA ARG A 567 -12.16 -1.32 5.69
C ARG A 567 -12.07 -1.45 4.17
N ARG A 568 -11.74 -2.64 3.65
CA ARG A 568 -11.73 -2.92 2.20
C ARG A 568 -13.16 -2.92 1.66
N ILE A 569 -14.10 -3.57 2.34
CA ILE A 569 -15.51 -3.60 1.92
C ILE A 569 -16.13 -2.19 1.98
N ASN A 570 -15.84 -1.42 3.04
CA ASN A 570 -16.20 -0.01 3.14
C ASN A 570 -15.69 0.80 1.94
N VAL A 571 -14.41 0.68 1.58
CA VAL A 571 -13.87 1.32 0.36
C VAL A 571 -14.67 0.87 -0.87
N ALA A 572 -14.84 -0.44 -1.09
CA ALA A 572 -15.48 -0.99 -2.28
C ALA A 572 -16.92 -0.47 -2.50
N VAL A 573 -17.79 -0.56 -1.49
CA VAL A 573 -19.19 -0.10 -1.57
C VAL A 573 -19.26 1.41 -1.80
N THR A 574 -18.45 2.19 -1.08
CA THR A 574 -18.47 3.65 -1.13
C THR A 574 -17.78 4.26 -2.37
N ARG A 575 -17.49 3.44 -3.40
CA ARG A 575 -17.08 3.93 -4.73
C ARG A 575 -18.27 4.28 -5.62
N ALA A 576 -19.44 3.69 -5.36
CA ALA A 576 -20.67 3.98 -6.08
C ALA A 576 -21.15 5.42 -5.84
N ARG A 577 -21.87 5.96 -6.83
CA ARG A 577 -22.67 7.18 -6.69
C ARG A 577 -24.15 6.85 -6.68
N ARG A 578 -24.67 6.31 -7.78
CA ARG A 578 -26.10 6.02 -7.99
C ARG A 578 -26.45 4.59 -7.66
N GLN A 579 -25.60 3.64 -8.07
CA GLN A 579 -25.83 2.20 -7.83
C GLN A 579 -24.57 1.46 -7.35
N VAL A 580 -24.76 0.57 -6.37
CA VAL A 580 -23.87 -0.57 -6.13
C VAL A 580 -24.60 -1.88 -6.36
N ALA A 581 -24.00 -2.77 -7.14
CA ALA A 581 -24.43 -4.16 -7.31
C ALA A 581 -23.39 -5.09 -6.68
N VAL A 582 -23.83 -6.16 -6.00
CA VAL A 582 -22.96 -7.16 -5.39
C VAL A 582 -23.30 -8.54 -5.96
N VAL A 583 -22.29 -9.25 -6.44
CA VAL A 583 -22.37 -10.65 -6.90
C VAL A 583 -21.56 -11.49 -5.93
N CYS A 584 -22.21 -12.44 -5.25
CA CYS A 584 -21.57 -13.25 -4.21
C CYS A 584 -22.39 -14.50 -3.82
N ASP A 585 -21.75 -15.48 -3.20
CA ASP A 585 -22.43 -16.56 -2.48
C ASP A 585 -22.80 -16.11 -1.07
N SER A 586 -24.09 -15.83 -0.82
CA SER A 586 -24.58 -15.37 0.49
C SER A 586 -24.33 -16.35 1.64
N ARG A 587 -24.19 -17.66 1.36
CA ARG A 587 -23.90 -18.69 2.35
C ARG A 587 -22.44 -18.66 2.78
N THR A 588 -21.53 -18.47 1.84
CA THR A 588 -20.09 -18.34 2.13
C THR A 588 -19.77 -16.99 2.76
N VAL A 589 -20.29 -15.90 2.17
CA VAL A 589 -20.04 -14.51 2.58
C VAL A 589 -20.73 -14.16 3.89
N GLY A 590 -21.96 -14.66 4.11
CA GLY A 590 -22.73 -14.47 5.34
C GLY A 590 -22.17 -15.16 6.59
N SER A 591 -21.04 -15.88 6.48
CA SER A 591 -20.34 -16.47 7.63
C SER A 591 -19.71 -15.44 8.57
N ARG A 592 -19.52 -14.19 8.10
CA ARG A 592 -18.95 -13.09 8.88
C ARG A 592 -20.04 -12.07 9.25
N PRO A 593 -20.20 -11.68 10.53
CA PRO A 593 -21.26 -10.77 10.97
C PRO A 593 -21.33 -9.44 10.21
N PHE A 594 -20.18 -8.81 9.89
CA PHE A 594 -20.13 -7.57 9.13
C PHE A 594 -20.64 -7.74 7.68
N LEU A 595 -20.15 -8.77 6.99
CA LEU A 595 -20.60 -9.10 5.63
C LEU A 595 -22.08 -9.53 5.63
N ARG A 596 -22.53 -10.25 6.66
CA ARG A 596 -23.93 -10.63 6.84
C ARG A 596 -24.84 -9.39 6.94
N ARG A 597 -24.47 -8.38 7.73
CA ARG A 597 -25.24 -7.11 7.82
C ARG A 597 -25.26 -6.33 6.51
N LEU A 598 -24.20 -6.38 5.69
CA LEU A 598 -24.23 -5.84 4.32
C LEU A 598 -25.27 -6.58 3.45
N LEU A 599 -25.27 -7.92 3.48
CA LEU A 599 -26.26 -8.71 2.72
C LEU A 599 -27.69 -8.49 3.22
N ASP A 600 -27.89 -8.39 4.53
CA ASP A 600 -29.20 -8.10 5.13
C ASP A 600 -29.68 -6.68 4.78
N HIS A 601 -28.79 -5.68 4.70
CA HIS A 601 -29.12 -4.32 4.24
C HIS A 601 -29.49 -4.30 2.75
N LEU A 602 -28.71 -4.99 1.91
CA LEU A 602 -29.01 -5.14 0.48
C LEU A 602 -30.36 -5.85 0.26
N GLY A 603 -30.68 -6.87 1.06
CA GLY A 603 -31.94 -7.59 1.00
C GLY A 603 -33.16 -6.83 1.56
N GLN A 604 -32.95 -5.82 2.41
CA GLN A 604 -34.02 -4.98 2.96
C GLN A 604 -34.30 -3.73 2.12
N HIS A 605 -33.31 -3.23 1.37
CA HIS A 605 -33.36 -1.92 0.71
C HIS A 605 -33.02 -1.93 -0.78
N GLY A 606 -32.65 -3.07 -1.34
CA GLY A 606 -32.33 -3.27 -2.76
C GLY A 606 -33.17 -4.35 -3.42
N LEU A 607 -32.89 -4.61 -4.70
CA LEU A 607 -33.39 -5.81 -5.36
C LEU A 607 -32.45 -6.99 -5.03
N VAL A 608 -33.04 -8.17 -4.81
CA VAL A 608 -32.31 -9.43 -4.74
C VAL A 608 -32.76 -10.30 -5.92
N ARG A 609 -31.81 -10.82 -6.67
CA ARG A 609 -32.01 -11.86 -7.70
C ARG A 609 -31.08 -13.05 -7.42
N SER A 610 -31.50 -14.25 -7.79
CA SER A 610 -30.66 -15.44 -7.78
C SER A 610 -29.90 -15.60 -9.10
N ALA A 611 -28.71 -16.21 -9.07
CA ALA A 611 -27.98 -16.55 -10.29
C ALA A 611 -28.74 -17.51 -11.24
N PHE A 612 -29.74 -18.25 -10.74
CA PHE A 612 -30.67 -19.03 -11.58
C PHE A 612 -31.50 -18.17 -12.55
N GLU A 613 -31.72 -16.88 -12.25
CA GLU A 613 -32.45 -15.95 -13.12
C GLU A 613 -31.60 -15.43 -14.30
N TYR A 614 -30.30 -15.69 -14.28
CA TYR A 614 -29.33 -15.19 -15.27
C TYR A 614 -28.70 -16.30 -16.13
N LEU A 615 -28.79 -17.57 -15.72
CA LEU A 615 -28.03 -18.68 -16.29
C LEU A 615 -28.92 -19.94 -16.44
N ASP A 616 -29.60 -20.04 -17.59
CA ASP A 616 -30.52 -21.15 -17.92
C ASP A 616 -29.89 -22.55 -17.75
N ASP A 617 -28.59 -22.68 -18.06
CA ASP A 617 -27.83 -23.93 -17.95
C ASP A 617 -27.69 -24.46 -16.51
N LEU A 618 -28.01 -23.67 -15.49
CA LEU A 618 -27.93 -24.09 -14.07
C LEU A 618 -29.16 -24.88 -13.59
N VAL A 619 -30.26 -24.92 -14.35
CA VAL A 619 -31.51 -25.57 -13.92
C VAL A 619 -31.32 -27.09 -13.79
N PRO A 620 -31.44 -27.69 -12.58
CA PRO A 620 -31.38 -29.14 -12.44
C PRO A 620 -32.60 -29.79 -13.10
N GLN A 621 -32.38 -30.89 -13.85
CA GLN A 621 -33.42 -31.61 -14.62
C GLN A 621 -34.57 -32.21 -13.77
N ASN A 622 -34.57 -32.00 -12.46
CA ASN A 622 -35.50 -32.56 -11.48
C ASN A 622 -36.47 -31.53 -10.87
N TYR A 623 -36.55 -30.30 -11.39
CA TYR A 623 -37.56 -29.32 -10.97
C TYR A 623 -38.86 -29.47 -11.79
N PRO A 624 -39.98 -29.91 -11.20
CA PRO A 624 -41.24 -30.11 -11.92
C PRO A 624 -41.95 -28.77 -12.16
N GLY A 625 -41.68 -28.13 -13.30
CA GLY A 625 -42.38 -26.91 -13.71
C GLY A 625 -43.80 -27.19 -14.21
N GLU A 626 -44.80 -26.92 -13.37
CA GLU A 626 -46.20 -26.84 -13.82
C GLU A 626 -46.42 -25.53 -14.60
N GLY A 627 -46.62 -25.64 -15.92
CA GLY A 627 -46.88 -24.50 -16.80
C GLY A 627 -47.22 -24.95 -18.23
N PRO A 628 -48.35 -24.52 -18.83
CA PRO A 628 -48.86 -25.13 -20.06
C PRO A 628 -48.12 -24.65 -21.32
N LYS A 629 -47.50 -25.58 -22.06
CA LYS A 629 -47.00 -25.32 -23.42
C LYS A 629 -48.10 -25.54 -24.46
N ALA A 630 -48.44 -24.49 -25.20
CA ALA A 630 -49.36 -24.59 -26.35
C ALA A 630 -48.69 -25.31 -27.54
N PRO A 631 -49.42 -26.12 -28.33
CA PRO A 631 -48.86 -26.88 -29.44
C PRO A 631 -48.73 -26.06 -30.72
N GLY A 632 -47.56 -26.14 -31.37
CA GLY A 632 -47.33 -25.63 -32.74
C GLY A 632 -47.79 -26.62 -33.85
N PRO A 633 -48.02 -26.14 -35.09
CA PRO A 633 -48.61 -26.95 -36.16
C PRO A 633 -47.62 -27.93 -36.83
N PRO A 634 -48.11 -29.05 -37.41
CA PRO A 634 -47.27 -30.07 -38.05
C PRO A 634 -46.79 -29.67 -39.45
N LYS A 635 -45.68 -30.28 -39.90
CA LYS A 635 -45.21 -30.25 -41.30
C LYS A 635 -45.24 -31.66 -41.92
N ALA A 636 -45.59 -31.72 -43.21
CA ALA A 636 -45.82 -32.96 -43.96
C ALA A 636 -44.52 -33.58 -44.57
N PRO A 637 -44.53 -34.85 -45.01
CA PRO A 637 -43.31 -35.61 -45.31
C PRO A 637 -43.04 -35.95 -46.79
N GLY A 638 -41.78 -36.26 -47.11
CA GLY A 638 -41.36 -37.09 -48.25
C GLY A 638 -40.13 -36.57 -49.01
N PRO A 639 -39.44 -37.40 -49.85
CA PRO A 639 -39.56 -38.84 -50.05
C PRO A 639 -38.26 -39.65 -49.75
N LYS A 640 -38.32 -40.99 -49.91
CA LYS A 640 -37.17 -41.93 -50.01
C LYS A 640 -37.14 -42.47 -51.47
N ALA A 641 -36.18 -43.24 -52.01
CA ALA A 641 -35.08 -44.11 -51.54
C ALA A 641 -34.02 -44.23 -52.70
N PRO A 642 -33.10 -45.24 -52.87
CA PRO A 642 -32.84 -46.49 -52.12
C PRO A 642 -31.35 -46.78 -51.76
N GLY A 643 -31.10 -47.92 -51.08
CA GLY A 643 -29.80 -48.63 -50.97
C GLY A 643 -29.83 -49.96 -51.74
N PRO A 644 -29.08 -51.04 -51.39
CA PRO A 644 -28.23 -51.33 -50.20
C PRO A 644 -26.76 -51.63 -50.67
N PRO A 645 -25.95 -52.68 -50.32
CA PRO A 645 -25.96 -53.67 -49.21
C PRO A 645 -24.60 -54.05 -48.52
N LYS A 646 -24.72 -54.49 -47.25
CA LYS A 646 -24.02 -55.63 -46.56
C LYS A 646 -22.49 -55.90 -46.70
N ALA A 647 -21.83 -55.97 -45.54
CA ALA A 647 -20.88 -57.06 -45.18
C ALA A 647 -20.82 -57.26 -43.62
N ARG A 648 -20.18 -58.34 -43.12
CA ARG A 648 -20.04 -58.71 -41.68
C ARG A 648 -18.56 -59.05 -41.33
N PRO A 649 -18.17 -59.18 -40.04
CA PRO A 649 -16.75 -59.08 -39.60
C PRO A 649 -16.05 -60.40 -39.20
N ALA A 650 -14.76 -60.29 -38.80
CA ALA A 650 -13.87 -61.30 -38.14
C ALA A 650 -13.23 -62.35 -39.10
N PRO A 651 -12.16 -63.12 -38.72
CA PRO A 651 -11.63 -63.39 -37.36
C PRO A 651 -10.09 -63.57 -37.13
N ALA A 652 -9.72 -63.70 -35.84
CA ALA A 652 -8.59 -64.47 -35.23
C ALA A 652 -7.10 -64.14 -35.54
N GLY A 653 -6.15 -64.33 -34.61
CA GLY A 653 -6.26 -64.62 -33.16
C GLY A 653 -4.97 -65.11 -32.46
N LYS A 654 -5.11 -65.47 -31.16
CA LYS A 654 -4.42 -66.58 -30.41
C LYS A 654 -2.91 -66.48 -30.08
N LEU A 655 -2.40 -66.90 -28.91
CA LEU A 655 -2.92 -67.46 -27.63
C LEU A 655 -2.27 -66.71 -26.42
N LYS A 656 -2.32 -67.05 -25.11
CA LYS A 656 -2.89 -68.16 -24.30
C LYS A 656 -3.23 -67.67 -22.86
N ALA A 657 -3.04 -68.50 -21.82
CA ALA A 657 -3.19 -68.27 -20.37
C ALA A 657 -2.15 -69.19 -19.62
N PRO A 658 -1.98 -69.21 -18.28
CA PRO A 658 -2.97 -69.46 -17.19
C PRO A 658 -2.93 -68.40 -16.03
N VAL A 659 -3.66 -68.43 -14.89
CA VAL A 659 -4.99 -68.97 -14.45
C VAL A 659 -5.42 -68.24 -13.13
N ALA A 660 -6.68 -68.44 -12.71
CA ALA A 660 -7.37 -68.03 -11.46
C ALA A 660 -6.79 -68.60 -10.14
N ALA A 661 -7.38 -68.47 -8.94
CA ALA A 661 -8.09 -67.40 -8.18
C ALA A 661 -8.59 -68.01 -6.84
N GLY A 662 -8.98 -67.21 -5.84
CA GLY A 662 -9.67 -67.73 -4.64
C GLY A 662 -9.77 -66.73 -3.48
N ALA A 663 -10.93 -66.70 -2.81
CA ALA A 663 -11.18 -65.86 -1.63
C ALA A 663 -11.94 -66.68 -0.56
N GLY A 664 -11.64 -66.46 0.74
CA GLY A 664 -12.30 -67.21 1.82
C GLY A 664 -11.90 -66.82 3.25
N SER A 665 -12.79 -66.05 3.90
CA SER A 665 -13.28 -66.26 5.28
C SER A 665 -12.36 -66.28 6.52
N GLN A 666 -12.69 -65.33 7.44
CA GLN A 666 -12.87 -65.49 8.90
C GLN A 666 -11.66 -65.51 9.90
N LYS A 667 -11.74 -64.53 10.82
CA LYS A 667 -11.51 -64.48 12.30
C LYS A 667 -11.49 -65.83 13.10
N PRO A 668 -11.09 -65.86 14.41
CA PRO A 668 -10.43 -64.85 15.30
C PRO A 668 -9.38 -65.37 16.36
N ALA A 669 -8.91 -64.45 17.25
CA ALA A 669 -8.70 -64.60 18.71
C ALA A 669 -7.33 -65.00 19.36
N ALA A 670 -7.20 -64.65 20.66
CA ALA A 670 -6.14 -64.88 21.67
C ALA A 670 -4.75 -64.20 21.42
N ARG A 671 -4.12 -63.42 22.33
CA ARG A 671 -3.64 -63.66 23.73
C ARG A 671 -2.59 -64.80 23.78
N SER A 672 -1.36 -64.64 24.30
CA SER A 672 -0.91 -63.87 25.47
C SER A 672 0.63 -63.57 25.54
N SER A 673 1.02 -62.74 26.54
CA SER A 673 2.25 -62.84 27.39
C SER A 673 3.69 -62.76 26.81
N SER A 674 4.43 -61.71 27.24
CA SER A 674 5.84 -61.69 27.78
C SER A 674 6.99 -62.48 27.11
N SER A 675 8.25 -62.01 27.03
CA SER A 675 8.96 -60.90 27.72
C SER A 675 10.27 -60.47 27.03
N SER A 676 10.66 -59.21 27.24
CA SER A 676 12.05 -58.69 27.38
C SER A 676 13.18 -59.08 26.40
N ALA A 677 13.70 -58.05 25.72
CA ALA A 677 15.13 -57.62 25.70
C ALA A 677 15.87 -57.55 24.35
N THR A 678 16.30 -56.32 24.04
CA THR A 678 17.51 -55.90 23.28
C THR A 678 17.63 -56.09 21.75
N ALA A 679 18.17 -55.03 21.13
CA ALA A 679 18.92 -55.00 19.86
C ALA A 679 18.16 -55.17 18.51
N GLY A 680 17.36 -54.15 18.17
CA GLY A 680 17.48 -53.48 16.87
C GLY A 680 16.80 -54.08 15.63
N LYS A 681 15.67 -53.49 15.24
CA LYS A 681 15.26 -53.25 13.83
C LYS A 681 14.05 -52.32 13.73
N ASP A 682 14.03 -51.53 12.67
CA ASP A 682 12.91 -51.05 11.83
C ASP A 682 11.63 -50.46 12.47
N GLY A 683 10.98 -49.52 11.75
CA GLY A 683 9.90 -48.69 12.28
C GLY A 683 8.50 -49.33 12.26
N SER A 684 7.84 -49.39 13.42
CA SER A 684 6.42 -49.80 13.56
C SER A 684 5.63 -49.08 14.67
N GLY A 685 6.29 -48.69 15.77
CA GLY A 685 5.65 -48.29 17.04
C GLY A 685 4.76 -47.04 17.07
N SER A 686 4.49 -46.37 15.94
CA SER A 686 3.60 -45.19 15.89
C SER A 686 2.11 -45.56 16.10
N LYS A 687 1.67 -46.75 15.67
CA LYS A 687 0.26 -47.17 15.79
C LYS A 687 -0.14 -47.66 17.18
N GLU A 688 0.65 -48.56 17.78
CA GLU A 688 0.29 -49.20 19.06
C GLU A 688 0.11 -48.19 20.21
N GLY A 689 0.88 -47.08 20.21
CA GLY A 689 0.69 -45.99 21.15
C GLY A 689 -0.67 -45.29 21.00
N GLY A 690 -1.08 -44.99 19.77
CA GLY A 690 -2.37 -44.34 19.49
C GLY A 690 -3.56 -45.19 19.91
N ASP A 691 -3.56 -46.48 19.57
CA ASP A 691 -4.63 -47.40 19.95
C ASP A 691 -4.73 -47.60 21.48
N ARG A 692 -3.58 -47.60 22.19
CA ARG A 692 -3.54 -47.61 23.66
C ARG A 692 -4.21 -46.38 24.28
N PHE A 693 -3.88 -45.18 23.82
CA PHE A 693 -4.47 -43.95 24.37
C PHE A 693 -5.96 -43.83 24.00
N ARG A 694 -6.35 -44.29 22.80
CA ARG A 694 -7.76 -44.38 22.38
C ARG A 694 -8.55 -45.29 23.31
N ALA A 695 -8.03 -46.47 23.64
CA ALA A 695 -8.66 -47.38 24.60
C ALA A 695 -8.78 -46.79 26.01
N MET A 696 -7.76 -46.07 26.50
CA MET A 696 -7.81 -45.38 27.80
C MET A 696 -8.88 -44.28 27.84
N LEU A 697 -9.04 -43.50 26.76
CA LEU A 697 -10.03 -42.43 26.69
C LEU A 697 -11.47 -42.95 26.55
N VAL A 698 -11.68 -44.07 25.84
CA VAL A 698 -12.99 -44.75 25.79
C VAL A 698 -13.36 -45.35 27.15
N ALA A 699 -12.44 -46.07 27.81
CA ALA A 699 -12.68 -46.59 29.16
C ALA A 699 -12.91 -45.47 30.20
N PHE A 700 -12.27 -44.31 30.00
CA PHE A 700 -12.55 -43.11 30.80
C PHE A 700 -13.94 -42.53 30.53
N LEU A 701 -14.39 -42.42 29.27
CA LEU A 701 -15.76 -42.00 28.95
C LEU A 701 -16.81 -42.87 29.67
N GLU A 702 -16.61 -44.19 29.69
CA GLU A 702 -17.49 -45.19 30.29
C GLU A 702 -17.44 -45.24 31.84
N SER A 703 -16.39 -44.71 32.48
CA SER A 703 -16.26 -44.73 33.95
C SER A 703 -17.03 -43.62 34.66
N SER A 704 -17.14 -43.71 36.00
CA SER A 704 -17.67 -42.63 36.84
C SER A 704 -16.71 -41.45 37.04
N GLU A 705 -15.47 -41.53 36.56
CA GLU A 705 -14.46 -40.49 36.78
C GLU A 705 -14.73 -39.22 35.96
N VAL A 706 -14.41 -38.07 36.55
CA VAL A 706 -14.59 -36.74 35.91
C VAL A 706 -13.30 -36.25 35.24
N GLN A 707 -12.13 -36.74 35.69
CA GLN A 707 -10.80 -36.41 35.18
C GLN A 707 -9.94 -37.68 35.00
N LEU A 708 -9.09 -37.70 33.96
CA LEU A 708 -8.02 -38.66 33.75
C LEU A 708 -6.70 -37.91 33.49
N ASP A 709 -5.66 -38.24 34.25
CA ASP A 709 -4.33 -37.63 34.11
C ASP A 709 -3.33 -38.60 33.46
N PHE A 710 -2.59 -38.11 32.47
CA PHE A 710 -1.51 -38.82 31.78
C PHE A 710 -0.14 -38.31 32.24
N PRO A 711 0.80 -39.20 32.58
CA PRO A 711 2.04 -38.83 33.28
C PRO A 711 3.03 -38.05 32.41
N ALA A 712 3.93 -37.32 33.06
CA ALA A 712 4.97 -36.52 32.41
C ALA A 712 6.02 -37.35 31.63
N SER A 713 6.02 -38.68 31.77
CA SER A 713 6.87 -39.60 31.02
C SER A 713 6.47 -39.79 29.54
N LEU A 714 5.32 -39.26 29.11
CA LEU A 714 4.92 -39.30 27.69
C LEU A 714 5.84 -38.45 26.82
N ASN A 715 6.34 -39.05 25.73
CA ASN A 715 7.14 -38.33 24.73
C ASN A 715 6.28 -37.42 23.85
N SER A 716 6.90 -36.48 23.12
CA SER A 716 6.22 -35.44 22.35
C SER A 716 5.14 -35.96 21.38
N HIS A 717 5.34 -37.13 20.76
CA HIS A 717 4.38 -37.74 19.85
C HIS A 717 3.18 -38.36 20.60
N GLU A 718 3.44 -39.02 21.73
CA GLU A 718 2.38 -39.56 22.60
C GLU A 718 1.52 -38.44 23.20
N ARG A 719 2.14 -37.33 23.60
CA ARG A 719 1.43 -36.14 24.10
C ARG A 719 0.51 -35.52 23.05
N MET A 720 0.97 -35.45 21.79
CA MET A 720 0.15 -34.99 20.67
C MET A 720 -1.05 -35.92 20.45
N LEU A 721 -0.83 -37.24 20.45
CA LEU A 721 -1.90 -38.23 20.32
C LEU A 721 -2.96 -38.11 21.42
N VAL A 722 -2.56 -37.97 22.69
CA VAL A 722 -3.53 -37.81 23.80
C VAL A 722 -4.41 -36.57 23.62
N HIS A 723 -3.84 -35.44 23.17
CA HIS A 723 -4.61 -34.24 22.90
C HIS A 723 -5.58 -34.40 21.71
N VAL A 724 -5.10 -34.89 20.56
CA VAL A 724 -5.94 -35.11 19.35
C VAL A 724 -7.09 -36.09 19.64
N LEU A 725 -6.81 -37.19 20.35
CA LEU A 725 -7.83 -38.18 20.70
C LEU A 725 -8.85 -37.62 21.71
N ALA A 726 -8.42 -36.81 22.67
CA ALA A 726 -9.35 -36.16 23.60
C ALA A 726 -10.26 -35.15 22.88
N GLU A 727 -9.76 -34.46 21.84
CA GLU A 727 -10.55 -33.58 20.99
C GLU A 727 -11.53 -34.35 20.08
N GLU A 728 -11.11 -35.47 19.46
CA GLU A 728 -12.01 -36.39 18.73
C GLU A 728 -13.18 -36.87 19.59
N TYR A 729 -12.95 -37.14 20.88
CA TYR A 729 -13.97 -37.55 21.84
C TYR A 729 -14.72 -36.38 22.52
N GLY A 730 -14.47 -35.13 22.11
CA GLY A 730 -15.16 -33.95 22.62
C GLY A 730 -14.84 -33.58 24.08
N LEU A 731 -13.84 -34.20 24.68
CA LEU A 731 -13.40 -33.95 26.05
C LEU A 731 -12.71 -32.57 26.15
N GLN A 732 -12.49 -32.08 27.38
CA GLN A 732 -11.58 -30.95 27.62
C GLN A 732 -10.20 -31.51 27.96
N HIS A 733 -9.12 -30.88 27.49
CA HIS A 733 -7.76 -31.35 27.75
C HIS A 733 -6.79 -30.18 28.02
N LEU A 734 -5.91 -30.34 29.01
CA LEU A 734 -4.96 -29.31 29.42
C LEU A 734 -3.58 -29.93 29.70
N SER A 735 -2.51 -29.34 29.14
CA SER A 735 -1.13 -29.64 29.56
C SER A 735 -0.78 -28.75 30.74
N SER A 736 -0.45 -29.35 31.89
CA SER A 736 -0.18 -28.64 33.15
C SER A 736 1.22 -28.94 33.68
N GLY A 737 1.86 -27.99 34.37
CA GLY A 737 3.21 -28.13 34.93
C GLY A 737 4.34 -27.75 33.96
N GLU A 738 5.56 -27.60 34.49
CA GLU A 738 6.76 -27.20 33.76
C GLU A 738 7.82 -28.31 33.71
N GLY A 739 8.75 -28.22 32.74
CA GLY A 739 9.91 -29.09 32.67
C GLY A 739 9.58 -30.59 32.65
N ARG A 740 10.10 -31.33 33.65
CA ARG A 740 9.93 -32.79 33.79
C ARG A 740 8.66 -33.20 34.52
N ASP A 741 7.97 -32.26 35.15
CA ASP A 741 6.76 -32.52 35.96
C ASP A 741 5.48 -32.20 35.17
N ARG A 742 5.61 -31.89 33.87
CA ARG A 742 4.51 -31.50 32.99
C ARG A 742 3.64 -32.71 32.60
N TYR A 743 2.42 -32.81 33.10
CA TYR A 743 1.44 -33.88 32.78
C TYR A 743 0.38 -33.41 31.74
N ILE A 744 -0.63 -34.24 31.45
CA ILE A 744 -1.84 -33.86 30.69
C ILE A 744 -3.07 -34.31 31.47
N SER A 745 -4.00 -33.39 31.74
CA SER A 745 -5.33 -33.68 32.28
C SER A 745 -6.38 -33.72 31.17
N VAL A 746 -7.29 -34.68 31.23
CA VAL A 746 -8.46 -34.78 30.36
C VAL A 746 -9.73 -34.87 31.20
N GLN A 747 -10.76 -34.07 30.90
CA GLN A 747 -11.97 -33.90 31.71
C GLN A 747 -13.26 -34.03 30.89
N LYS A 748 -14.32 -34.53 31.53
CA LYS A 748 -15.67 -34.63 30.94
C LYS A 748 -16.41 -33.28 31.02
N ARG A 749 -17.11 -32.88 29.96
CA ARG A 749 -17.90 -31.63 29.93
C ARG A 749 -19.20 -31.80 30.72
N LEU A 750 -19.29 -31.17 31.89
CA LEU A 750 -20.55 -31.00 32.63
C LEU A 750 -21.41 -29.86 32.02
N PRO A 751 -22.75 -29.98 32.00
CA PRO A 751 -23.63 -28.89 31.60
C PRO A 751 -23.51 -27.69 32.57
N LYS A 752 -23.38 -26.47 32.02
CA LYS A 752 -23.34 -25.25 32.84
C LYS A 752 -24.74 -24.86 33.32
N GLN A 753 -24.88 -24.58 34.62
CA GLN A 753 -26.05 -23.90 35.16
C GLN A 753 -26.02 -22.38 34.85
N PRO A 754 -27.17 -21.68 34.87
CA PRO A 754 -27.22 -20.23 34.70
C PRO A 754 -26.60 -19.46 35.88
N LEU A 755 -26.06 -18.27 35.60
CA LEU A 755 -25.59 -17.32 36.61
C LEU A 755 -26.71 -16.35 37.02
N PRO A 756 -26.73 -15.85 38.28
CA PRO A 756 -27.70 -14.86 38.74
C PRO A 756 -27.42 -13.45 38.18
N PRO A 757 -28.42 -12.55 38.15
CA PRO A 757 -28.26 -11.17 37.69
C PRO A 757 -27.48 -10.30 38.68
N SER A 758 -26.81 -9.28 38.15
CA SER A 758 -26.01 -8.29 38.89
C SER A 758 -26.81 -7.04 39.30
N GLU A 759 -26.39 -6.39 40.38
CA GLU A 759 -27.04 -5.20 40.97
C GLU A 759 -26.91 -3.90 40.12
N PRO A 760 -27.83 -2.93 40.29
CA PRO A 760 -27.78 -1.63 39.61
C PRO A 760 -26.83 -0.61 40.27
N PRO A 761 -26.33 0.40 39.52
CA PRO A 761 -25.45 1.45 40.05
C PRO A 761 -26.21 2.53 40.86
N PRO A 762 -25.50 3.28 41.75
CA PRO A 762 -26.10 4.31 42.59
C PRO A 762 -26.41 5.63 41.84
N PRO A 763 -27.34 6.46 42.34
CA PRO A 763 -27.83 7.66 41.63
C PRO A 763 -26.93 8.89 41.78
N SER A 764 -26.92 9.72 40.73
CA SER A 764 -26.28 11.05 40.71
C SER A 764 -27.16 12.14 41.34
N LYS A 765 -26.53 13.23 41.79
CA LYS A 765 -27.21 14.44 42.32
C LYS A 765 -27.23 15.59 41.29
N PRO A 766 -28.18 16.55 41.40
CA PRO A 766 -28.65 17.34 40.26
C PRO A 766 -27.90 18.66 40.00
N LEU A 767 -28.18 19.24 38.83
CA LEU A 767 -27.78 20.57 38.37
C LEU A 767 -28.70 21.69 38.92
N PRO A 768 -28.24 22.96 38.98
CA PRO A 768 -29.09 24.14 39.22
C PRO A 768 -29.65 24.79 37.92
N GLU A 769 -30.70 25.61 38.07
CA GLU A 769 -31.41 26.35 37.01
C GLU A 769 -31.15 27.90 37.05
N PRO A 770 -31.64 28.73 36.09
CA PRO A 770 -30.84 29.85 35.55
C PRO A 770 -31.38 31.32 35.67
N ILE A 771 -30.59 32.27 35.10
CA ILE A 771 -30.82 33.71 34.77
C ILE A 771 -31.05 34.69 35.96
N PRO A 772 -30.84 36.04 35.85
CA PRO A 772 -31.13 36.98 34.73
C PRO A 772 -29.98 37.92 34.23
N GLU A 773 -30.24 38.65 33.15
CA GLU A 773 -29.48 39.84 32.67
C GLU A 773 -29.80 41.12 33.49
N PRO A 774 -29.03 42.24 33.38
CA PRO A 774 -29.46 43.31 32.44
C PRO A 774 -28.40 44.35 31.90
N GLN A 775 -28.73 44.92 30.72
CA GLN A 775 -28.59 46.35 30.29
C GLN A 775 -27.24 47.00 29.85
N HIS A 776 -27.39 47.96 28.92
CA HIS A 776 -26.38 48.90 28.37
C HIS A 776 -26.26 50.22 29.19
N PRO A 777 -25.29 51.10 28.87
CA PRO A 777 -25.68 52.34 28.15
C PRO A 777 -24.69 52.87 27.09
N HIS A 778 -25.13 53.95 26.43
CA HIS A 778 -24.48 54.87 25.46
C HIS A 778 -23.03 55.31 25.81
N GLY A 779 -22.17 55.80 24.90
CA GLY A 779 -22.32 56.14 23.47
C GLY A 779 -21.96 57.62 23.17
N ASN A 780 -21.02 57.91 22.24
CA ASN A 780 -20.86 59.19 21.51
C ASN A 780 -19.68 59.17 20.50
N SER A 781 -19.79 60.01 19.47
CA SER A 781 -18.73 60.53 18.55
C SER A 781 -18.68 62.08 18.70
N PRO A 782 -17.85 62.90 18.00
CA PRO A 782 -16.97 62.65 16.84
C PRO A 782 -15.55 63.30 16.91
N ASP A 783 -14.91 63.39 15.74
CA ASP A 783 -13.61 64.04 15.39
C ASP A 783 -13.66 65.61 15.48
N PRO A 784 -12.66 66.42 15.02
CA PRO A 784 -11.33 66.15 14.41
C PRO A 784 -10.17 67.06 14.91
N VAL A 785 -9.04 67.12 14.15
CA VAL A 785 -8.15 68.30 13.84
C VAL A 785 -6.63 68.01 13.92
N GLU A 786 -5.90 68.30 12.82
CA GLU A 786 -4.42 68.40 12.69
C GLU A 786 -3.96 69.89 12.71
N PRO A 787 -2.80 70.36 12.17
CA PRO A 787 -1.47 69.75 11.97
C PRO A 787 -0.29 70.65 12.48
N ARG A 788 0.95 70.16 12.37
CA ARG A 788 2.22 70.88 12.02
C ARG A 788 3.39 69.86 12.09
N GLU A 789 4.15 69.62 11.03
CA GLU A 789 5.28 70.42 10.49
C GLU A 789 6.46 70.59 11.47
N SER A 790 7.74 70.43 11.10
CA SER A 790 8.38 69.84 9.90
C SER A 790 9.91 69.81 10.07
N SER A 791 10.63 68.78 9.59
CA SER A 791 12.06 68.89 9.22
C SER A 791 12.54 67.73 8.33
N GLU A 792 13.35 68.06 7.30
CA GLU A 792 13.98 67.09 6.41
C GLU A 792 15.37 66.64 6.92
N GLY A 793 15.90 65.52 6.40
CA GLY A 793 17.24 65.05 6.75
C GLY A 793 17.70 63.79 6.01
N SER A 794 18.04 63.88 4.73
CA SER A 794 18.47 62.72 3.93
C SER A 794 19.91 62.28 4.23
N GLY A 795 20.10 61.14 4.90
CA GLY A 795 21.40 60.49 5.09
C GLY A 795 21.63 59.30 4.17
N LYS A 796 22.49 59.42 3.15
CA LYS A 796 22.92 58.27 2.33
C LYS A 796 23.99 57.45 3.05
N VAL A 797 23.73 56.17 3.29
CA VAL A 797 24.72 55.22 3.81
C VAL A 797 25.70 54.82 2.68
N ASP A 798 27.00 55.06 2.84
CA ASP A 798 27.99 54.61 1.87
C ASP A 798 28.28 53.10 2.01
N LEU A 799 27.72 52.32 1.08
CA LEU A 799 27.90 50.89 0.99
C LEU A 799 29.35 50.46 0.64
N LYS A 800 30.21 51.35 0.13
CA LYS A 800 31.62 51.01 -0.17
C LYS A 800 32.46 50.86 1.09
N SER A 801 32.27 51.73 2.09
CA SER A 801 32.94 51.62 3.40
C SER A 801 32.71 50.25 4.06
N LEU A 802 31.44 49.83 4.17
CA LEU A 802 31.00 48.54 4.73
C LEU A 802 31.52 47.33 3.93
N HIS A 803 31.70 47.47 2.60
CA HIS A 803 32.29 46.42 1.79
C HIS A 803 33.80 46.25 2.06
N LEU A 804 34.54 47.35 2.13
CA LEU A 804 35.99 47.35 2.41
C LEU A 804 36.32 46.76 3.79
N GLU A 805 35.56 47.14 4.83
CA GLU A 805 35.72 46.59 6.19
C GLU A 805 35.49 45.07 6.22
N ARG A 806 34.50 44.57 5.47
CA ARG A 806 34.20 43.14 5.37
C ARG A 806 35.33 42.35 4.69
N VAL A 807 35.90 42.89 3.61
CA VAL A 807 37.05 42.29 2.90
C VAL A 807 38.30 42.26 3.79
N GLN A 808 38.55 43.32 4.59
CA GLN A 808 39.67 43.34 5.53
C GLN A 808 39.55 42.27 6.61
N ARG A 809 38.37 42.08 7.22
CA ARG A 809 38.12 41.01 8.21
C ARG A 809 38.34 39.61 7.62
N GLU A 810 37.91 39.38 6.37
CA GLU A 810 38.10 38.08 5.71
C GLU A 810 39.56 37.80 5.34
N LYS A 811 40.33 38.83 4.99
CA LYS A 811 41.77 38.73 4.71
C LYS A 811 42.57 38.40 5.97
N ALA A 812 42.33 39.10 7.07
CA ALA A 812 42.96 38.83 8.36
C ALA A 812 42.70 37.38 8.84
N ARG A 813 41.46 36.89 8.68
CA ARG A 813 41.09 35.51 9.02
C ARG A 813 41.81 34.46 8.17
N ARG A 814 42.13 34.76 6.89
CA ARG A 814 42.95 33.88 6.04
C ARG A 814 44.42 33.86 6.46
N GLU A 815 44.97 35.01 6.85
CA GLU A 815 46.36 35.12 7.32
C GLU A 815 46.57 34.43 8.68
N GLU A 816 45.57 34.46 9.57
CA GLU A 816 45.60 33.70 10.83
C GLU A 816 45.56 32.17 10.62
N VAL A 817 44.76 31.70 9.64
CA VAL A 817 44.73 30.27 9.26
C VAL A 817 46.04 29.84 8.60
N ALA A 818 46.64 30.67 7.75
CA ALA A 818 47.93 30.37 7.12
C ALA A 818 49.06 30.20 8.16
N LYS A 819 49.08 31.02 9.23
CA LYS A 819 50.06 30.90 10.32
C LYS A 819 49.95 29.61 11.14
N LYS A 820 48.82 28.90 11.10
CA LYS A 820 48.59 27.66 11.86
C LYS A 820 49.01 26.38 11.12
N VAL A 821 49.72 26.49 10.00
CA VAL A 821 50.12 25.36 9.12
C VAL A 821 51.65 25.18 9.04
N GLN A 822 52.46 25.97 9.75
CA GLN A 822 53.93 25.90 9.69
C GLN A 822 54.63 25.82 11.06
N GLU A 823 54.63 24.62 11.66
CA GLU A 823 55.68 24.19 12.62
C GLU A 823 56.10 22.73 12.30
N PRO A 824 57.40 22.42 12.14
CA PRO A 824 57.86 21.10 11.73
C PRO A 824 58.57 20.29 12.84
N GLY A 825 58.16 19.02 13.02
CA GLY A 825 58.93 18.02 13.76
C GLY A 825 58.17 16.69 13.92
N GLY A 826 58.79 15.51 13.91
CA GLY A 826 60.20 15.20 13.66
C GLY A 826 60.68 13.99 14.45
N GLY A 827 60.54 12.75 13.93
CA GLY A 827 61.05 11.56 14.63
C GLY A 827 60.83 10.22 13.92
N ARG A 828 61.89 9.41 13.86
CA ARG A 828 61.88 7.98 13.46
C ARG A 828 62.60 7.16 14.53
N ARG A 829 61.97 6.13 15.12
CA ARG A 829 62.46 4.72 15.17
C ARG A 829 61.71 3.80 16.16
N LYS A 830 61.60 2.54 15.73
CA LYS A 830 61.56 1.24 16.44
C LYS A 830 60.65 1.00 17.68
N LYS A 831 59.98 -0.16 17.60
CA LYS A 831 59.46 -1.02 18.68
C LYS A 831 60.20 -0.93 20.02
N ASP A 832 59.45 -1.06 21.12
CA ASP A 832 59.54 -2.31 21.92
C ASP A 832 58.19 -2.69 22.58
N LYS A 833 58.13 -3.84 23.25
CA LYS A 833 56.92 -4.38 23.92
C LYS A 833 56.69 -3.82 25.35
N SER A 834 55.44 -3.55 25.70
CA SER A 834 54.90 -3.82 27.05
C SER A 834 53.40 -4.09 27.00
N GLU A 835 52.89 -4.88 27.94
CA GLU A 835 51.46 -5.20 28.06
C GLU A 835 50.74 -4.18 28.97
N ALA A 836 49.59 -3.68 28.54
CA ALA A 836 48.66 -2.94 29.40
C ALA A 836 47.21 -3.16 28.94
N LYS A 837 46.30 -3.44 29.88
CA LYS A 837 44.88 -3.67 29.59
C LYS A 837 44.18 -2.34 29.27
N GLY A 838 43.62 -2.21 28.07
CA GLY A 838 42.71 -1.12 27.69
C GLY A 838 41.55 -1.66 26.86
N LYS A 839 40.31 -1.23 27.16
CA LYS A 839 39.11 -1.65 26.41
C LYS A 839 39.10 -1.00 25.02
N ALA A 840 39.18 -1.80 23.97
CA ALA A 840 38.88 -1.35 22.61
C ALA A 840 37.36 -1.21 22.41
N ALA A 841 36.94 -0.23 21.59
CA ALA A 841 35.55 -0.09 21.17
C ALA A 841 35.23 -1.09 20.05
N VAL A 842 34.03 -1.69 20.08
CA VAL A 842 33.58 -2.64 19.05
C VAL A 842 33.31 -1.88 17.74
N GLY A 843 33.99 -2.28 16.66
CA GLY A 843 33.73 -1.77 15.31
C GLY A 843 32.51 -2.44 14.69
N SER A 844 31.77 -1.72 13.83
CA SER A 844 30.53 -2.24 13.23
C SER A 844 30.70 -3.49 12.37
N ALA A 845 31.89 -3.74 11.82
CA ALA A 845 32.18 -4.88 10.96
C ALA A 845 32.05 -6.25 11.67
N ASP A 846 32.45 -6.34 12.95
CA ASP A 846 32.28 -7.58 13.73
C ASP A 846 30.81 -7.88 14.04
N PHE A 847 29.95 -6.84 14.07
CA PHE A 847 28.53 -7.00 14.36
C PHE A 847 27.76 -7.62 13.18
N ASP A 848 28.07 -7.21 11.95
CA ASP A 848 27.50 -7.84 10.74
C ASP A 848 28.01 -9.28 10.55
N ALA A 849 29.25 -9.58 10.98
CA ALA A 849 29.79 -10.94 11.03
C ALA A 849 29.06 -11.82 12.07
N LEU A 850 28.80 -11.28 13.27
CA LEU A 850 28.00 -11.93 14.31
C LEU A 850 26.55 -12.18 13.88
N ILE A 851 25.91 -11.20 13.22
CA ILE A 851 24.57 -11.36 12.63
C ILE A 851 24.60 -12.47 11.57
N SER A 852 25.60 -12.48 10.68
CA SER A 852 25.72 -13.50 9.63
C SER A 852 25.87 -14.91 10.22
N ALA A 853 26.75 -15.07 11.23
CA ALA A 853 26.95 -16.34 11.92
C ALA A 853 25.69 -16.81 12.68
N ALA A 854 24.95 -15.89 13.32
CA ALA A 854 23.67 -16.20 13.95
C ALA A 854 22.62 -16.63 12.92
N MET A 855 22.48 -15.90 11.81
CA MET A 855 21.55 -16.22 10.72
C MET A 855 21.90 -17.51 9.96
N GLU A 856 23.12 -18.04 10.11
CA GLU A 856 23.52 -19.33 9.54
C GLU A 856 23.31 -20.48 10.53
N ALA A 857 23.51 -20.25 11.84
CA ALA A 857 23.10 -21.17 12.90
C ALA A 857 21.58 -21.41 12.91
N ASP A 858 20.80 -20.34 12.86
CA ASP A 858 19.32 -20.24 12.76
C ASP A 858 18.72 -20.88 11.48
N ARG A 859 19.55 -21.54 10.66
CA ARG A 859 19.16 -22.28 9.46
C ARG A 859 19.63 -23.74 9.45
N THR A 860 20.33 -24.18 10.48
CA THR A 860 20.88 -25.53 10.59
C THR A 860 20.25 -26.32 11.73
N CYS A 861 20.14 -27.63 11.53
CA CYS A 861 19.60 -28.54 12.54
C CYS A 861 20.48 -28.60 13.79
N GLY A 862 19.91 -28.35 14.97
CA GLY A 862 20.63 -28.39 16.25
C GLY A 862 21.15 -29.76 16.73
N PHE A 863 21.19 -30.78 15.86
CA PHE A 863 21.79 -32.07 16.17
C PHE A 863 23.30 -32.08 15.84
N PRO A 864 24.20 -32.42 16.77
CA PRO A 864 25.64 -32.41 16.53
C PRO A 864 26.05 -33.20 15.27
N ARG A 865 26.82 -32.56 14.40
CA ARG A 865 27.27 -33.04 13.07
C ARG A 865 26.22 -33.05 11.95
N CYS A 866 24.96 -32.66 12.19
CA CYS A 866 24.02 -32.44 11.09
C CYS A 866 24.32 -31.10 10.39
N LYS A 867 24.49 -31.12 9.07
CA LYS A 867 24.66 -29.92 8.22
C LYS A 867 23.44 -29.66 7.30
N ALA A 868 22.30 -30.29 7.58
CA ALA A 868 21.10 -30.11 6.78
C ALA A 868 20.43 -28.76 7.06
N SER A 869 20.02 -28.06 6.00
CA SER A 869 19.23 -26.83 6.07
C SER A 869 17.79 -27.13 6.48
N VAL A 870 17.34 -26.57 7.60
CA VAL A 870 15.92 -26.66 8.01
C VAL A 870 15.00 -25.74 7.21
N THR A 871 15.56 -24.74 6.53
CA THR A 871 14.79 -23.86 5.61
C THR A 871 14.57 -24.47 4.22
N THR A 872 15.27 -25.55 3.87
CA THR A 872 15.13 -26.24 2.58
C THR A 872 14.56 -27.66 2.71
N LEU A 873 14.77 -28.31 3.85
CA LEU A 873 14.39 -29.72 4.12
C LEU A 873 13.78 -29.91 5.52
N GLY A 874 13.07 -28.90 6.03
CA GLY A 874 12.43 -28.94 7.34
C GLY A 874 10.90 -28.91 7.29
N GLN A 875 10.26 -29.37 8.36
CA GLN A 875 8.83 -29.20 8.61
C GLN A 875 8.60 -28.06 9.61
N LEU A 876 7.66 -27.16 9.30
CA LEU A 876 7.23 -26.10 10.21
C LEU A 876 6.24 -26.66 11.23
N CYS A 877 6.53 -26.52 12.52
CA CYS A 877 5.56 -26.85 13.56
C CYS A 877 4.56 -25.69 13.73
N HIS A 878 3.30 -25.87 13.31
CA HIS A 878 2.28 -24.82 13.38
C HIS A 878 1.99 -24.30 14.81
N HIS A 879 2.36 -25.03 15.86
CA HIS A 879 2.13 -24.62 17.26
C HIS A 879 3.27 -23.80 17.89
N CYS A 880 4.53 -23.97 17.45
CA CYS A 880 5.68 -23.21 17.99
C CYS A 880 6.46 -22.42 16.93
N GLN A 881 6.05 -22.52 15.66
CA GLN A 881 6.60 -21.83 14.49
C GLN A 881 8.10 -22.05 14.20
N ARG A 882 8.73 -23.04 14.84
CA ARG A 882 10.10 -23.49 14.55
C ARG A 882 10.13 -24.49 13.39
N LEU A 883 11.24 -24.51 12.65
CA LEU A 883 11.50 -25.48 11.58
C LEU A 883 12.30 -26.66 12.12
N PHE A 884 11.80 -27.87 11.88
CA PHE A 884 12.39 -29.13 12.36
C PHE A 884 13.01 -29.92 11.22
N CYS A 885 14.24 -30.38 11.39
CA CYS A 885 14.94 -31.18 10.38
C CYS A 885 14.28 -32.55 10.17
N LEU A 886 13.87 -32.86 8.92
CA LEU A 886 13.21 -34.13 8.58
C LEU A 886 13.97 -35.40 9.02
N SER A 887 15.31 -35.34 9.11
CA SER A 887 16.13 -36.50 9.50
C SER A 887 16.22 -36.71 11.02
N HIS A 888 16.04 -35.67 11.84
CA HIS A 888 16.34 -35.70 13.28
C HIS A 888 15.22 -35.19 14.18
N HIS A 889 14.19 -34.53 13.63
CA HIS A 889 13.06 -33.95 14.35
C HIS A 889 13.48 -33.03 15.51
N ILE A 890 14.58 -32.31 15.30
CA ILE A 890 15.18 -31.30 16.18
C ILE A 890 15.11 -29.94 15.45
N PRO A 891 14.79 -28.83 16.15
CA PRO A 891 14.62 -27.51 15.55
C PRO A 891 15.94 -26.85 15.10
N GLU A 892 15.85 -25.63 14.58
CA GLU A 892 16.98 -24.69 14.56
C GLU A 892 17.53 -24.37 15.97
N VAL A 893 18.76 -23.84 16.02
CA VAL A 893 19.60 -23.59 17.20
C VAL A 893 19.25 -22.28 17.90
#